data_AF-A0A258I3P9-F1
#
_entry.id   AF-A0A258I3P9-F1
#
_cell.length_a   1.000
_cell.length_b   1.000
_cell.length_c   1.000
_cell.angle_alpha   90.00
_cell.angle_beta   90.00
_cell.angle_gamma   90.00
#
_symmetry.space_group_name_H-M   'P 1'
#
loop_
_entity.id
_entity.type
_entity.pdbx_description
1 polymer ?
#
loop_
_entity_poly.entity_id
_entity_poly.type
_entity_poly.pdbx_seq_one_letter_code
_entity_poly.pdbx_strand_id
1 'polypeptide(L)'
;MAYWLAHKRNGQDYDYLQRFDPRFWTVDFPRPEMASLTSTAHDGLRIDCEFHHRDALAGLIWESEDRYDHPLLAYATDRDYTHTSLRFRWRSAGVMALDEVHGPTLTIEGRDASGTARTWYVRLWNYAEGAPDDAVIVLPFSQLREGWLADGDAVHPSDIDRMFVSLVPPGHDPDEHVLLPARADGWVELTGIACEGHRAMLKLGDVLVPPHDVGMATAYDDSYNLTPARLLRNVLGLGYRGAIVHYVGMSHFYRLAQHLGGELLVAEPAQLCGPCEAWHRAFLAECARLDYQPIVSLSYELFAEHCPPEWSQRAHDGSRALTGWDPPSSLLSPANDTAMAYLRAIAGAFTALVVAEGLPVHFQIGEPWWWLTFDGKICLYDDAVIAARGSAPEIPDMTAPLDAAQLDLLDWAGATLAASTAALRDHVRTAAGGEATVYLLVFTPTLLDPARPELRRASLPEGWAWPAYDRLQVEDYDWLTAGSEGARRAAYNTVQARLHYPLDVQDYLAGFVLNAADADTYWQRIDRGLDEAHARGVDRLFVWALPQVTRDGYTRLPSSEDHTMQAFDDVLYPLAPGPDLAVSPEFSTSVALTASGFERRNSHWSDARLRYDVGPGIRSEAELGVLLEFFRARRGAARGFRLADPFDFSSNSQTGTAAPGDQLLGLGDGETVSFQLRKSYGSGVDPQVRPITRPRLASITISIDYVQTSDWTYADGGWITLSEPPPEGAEVRAGFLFDVPVRFAEDRLDISASNFAAGEAPSVPLIEIREAT
;
A
#
# COMPACT_ATOMS: atom_id res chain seq x y z
N MET A 1 18.65 2.67 -2.64
CA MET A 1 17.33 2.07 -2.91
C MET A 1 16.49 2.35 -1.69
N ALA A 2 15.35 3.02 -1.85
CA ALA A 2 14.50 3.45 -0.74
C ALA A 2 13.57 2.34 -0.21
N TYR A 3 13.40 1.24 -0.97
CA TYR A 3 12.59 0.09 -0.57
C TYR A 3 13.19 -1.27 -1.00
N TRP A 4 12.62 -2.34 -0.46
CA TRP A 4 12.92 -3.74 -0.77
C TRP A 4 11.64 -4.57 -0.85
N LEU A 5 11.51 -5.47 -1.85
CA LEU A 5 10.51 -6.54 -1.86
C LEU A 5 11.08 -7.83 -1.28
N ALA A 6 10.75 -8.12 -0.03
CA ALA A 6 11.25 -9.25 0.73
C ALA A 6 10.39 -10.50 0.50
N HIS A 7 10.81 -11.41 -0.37
CA HIS A 7 10.10 -12.68 -0.58
C HIS A 7 10.34 -13.73 0.51
N LYS A 8 11.41 -13.57 1.31
CA LYS A 8 11.77 -14.45 2.43
C LYS A 8 12.85 -13.80 3.30
N ARG A 9 12.98 -14.29 4.53
CA ARG A 9 14.17 -14.05 5.37
C ARG A 9 15.42 -14.70 4.75
N ASN A 10 16.49 -13.93 4.61
CA ASN A 10 17.82 -14.30 4.15
C ASN A 10 18.89 -13.86 5.16
N GLY A 11 18.79 -14.35 6.40
CA GLY A 11 19.74 -14.04 7.47
C GLY A 11 19.34 -12.90 8.40
N GLN A 12 18.15 -12.31 8.21
CA GLN A 12 17.55 -11.40 9.18
C GLN A 12 17.22 -12.12 10.50
N ASP A 13 17.09 -11.32 11.57
CA ASP A 13 16.85 -11.79 12.93
C ASP A 13 15.54 -12.57 13.08
N TYR A 14 15.55 -13.47 14.05
CA TYR A 14 14.42 -14.31 14.39
C TYR A 14 14.40 -14.59 15.89
N ASP A 15 13.20 -14.79 16.41
CA ASP A 15 12.96 -15.29 17.75
C ASP A 15 12.16 -16.60 17.67
N TYR A 16 11.57 -17.03 18.78
CA TYR A 16 10.80 -18.25 18.89
C TYR A 16 9.38 -17.97 19.38
N LEU A 17 8.43 -18.61 18.69
CA LEU A 17 7.01 -18.62 19.01
C LEU A 17 6.66 -20.00 19.59
N GLN A 18 5.88 -20.05 20.68
CA GLN A 18 5.23 -21.31 21.03
C GLN A 18 4.13 -21.60 20.00
N ARG A 19 4.19 -22.77 19.36
CA ARG A 19 3.17 -23.19 18.38
C ARG A 19 1.78 -23.06 19.01
N PHE A 20 0.79 -22.63 18.24
CA PHE A 20 -0.57 -22.28 18.68
C PHE A 20 -0.70 -20.99 19.50
N ASP A 21 0.27 -20.08 19.42
CA ASP A 21 0.16 -18.74 20.02
C ASP A 21 -1.15 -18.04 19.58
N PRO A 22 -1.92 -17.50 20.53
CA PRO A 22 -3.23 -16.89 20.31
C PRO A 22 -3.29 -15.85 19.18
N ARG A 23 -2.19 -15.14 18.91
CA ARG A 23 -2.16 -14.08 17.89
C ARG A 23 -2.28 -14.63 16.48
N PHE A 24 -1.81 -15.84 16.24
CA PHE A 24 -1.60 -16.39 14.89
C PHE A 24 -2.70 -17.33 14.41
N TRP A 25 -3.69 -17.58 15.26
CA TRP A 25 -4.94 -18.19 14.81
C TRP A 25 -5.71 -17.24 13.90
N THR A 26 -6.56 -17.79 13.06
CA THR A 26 -7.48 -17.03 12.21
C THR A 26 -8.91 -17.55 12.34
N VAL A 27 -9.87 -16.76 11.88
CA VAL A 27 -11.28 -17.15 11.79
C VAL A 27 -11.79 -17.00 10.37
N ASP A 28 -12.61 -17.94 9.91
CA ASP A 28 -13.26 -17.88 8.60
C ASP A 28 -14.71 -18.37 8.70
N PHE A 29 -15.58 -17.83 7.84
CA PHE A 29 -17.02 -18.11 7.85
C PHE A 29 -17.65 -17.71 6.50
N PRO A 30 -18.69 -18.42 6.04
CA PRO A 30 -19.47 -17.98 4.90
C PRO A 30 -20.41 -16.83 5.30
N ARG A 31 -20.66 -15.92 4.36
CA ARG A 31 -21.76 -14.94 4.51
C ARG A 31 -23.11 -15.68 4.54
N PRO A 32 -24.11 -15.16 5.28
CA PRO A 32 -24.14 -13.86 5.97
C PRO A 32 -23.69 -13.92 7.43
N GLU A 33 -23.06 -15.02 7.85
CA GLU A 33 -22.58 -15.18 9.21
C GLU A 33 -21.48 -14.17 9.51
N MET A 34 -21.28 -13.87 10.79
CA MET A 34 -20.24 -12.95 11.23
C MET A 34 -19.44 -13.61 12.33
N ALA A 35 -18.12 -13.55 12.24
CA ALA A 35 -17.26 -13.92 13.36
C ALA A 35 -16.03 -13.02 13.44
N SER A 36 -15.39 -13.02 14.60
CA SER A 36 -14.15 -12.30 14.84
C SER A 36 -13.29 -13.07 15.82
N LEU A 37 -11.99 -12.80 15.80
CA LEU A 37 -11.02 -13.42 16.70
C LEU A 37 -10.21 -12.35 17.43
N THR A 38 -10.11 -12.47 18.75
CA THR A 38 -9.32 -11.57 19.61
C THR A 38 -8.40 -12.37 20.53
N SER A 39 -7.21 -11.83 20.80
CA SER A 39 -6.32 -12.38 21.84
C SER A 39 -6.72 -11.79 23.19
N THR A 40 -7.09 -12.64 24.15
CA THR A 40 -7.52 -12.22 25.50
C THR A 40 -6.38 -12.25 26.52
N ALA A 41 -5.33 -13.02 26.23
CA ALA A 41 -4.09 -13.10 27.00
C ALA A 41 -2.95 -13.63 26.11
N HIS A 42 -1.73 -13.69 26.64
CA HIS A 42 -0.59 -14.34 25.95
C HIS A 42 -0.83 -15.83 25.63
N ASP A 43 -1.71 -16.48 26.38
CA ASP A 43 -2.09 -17.89 26.29
C ASP A 43 -3.62 -18.06 26.13
N GLY A 44 -4.32 -17.02 25.66
CA GLY A 44 -5.77 -17.02 25.52
C GLY A 44 -6.30 -16.28 24.30
N LEU A 45 -7.34 -16.83 23.68
CA LEU A 45 -8.09 -16.23 22.58
C LEU A 45 -9.59 -16.40 22.78
N ARG A 46 -10.36 -15.54 22.11
CA ARG A 46 -11.81 -15.59 22.06
C ARG A 46 -12.32 -15.39 20.64
N ILE A 47 -13.35 -16.15 20.29
CA ILE A 47 -14.15 -15.99 19.08
C ILE A 47 -15.55 -15.59 19.49
N ASP A 48 -16.08 -14.58 18.83
CA ASP A 48 -17.48 -14.18 18.90
C ASP A 48 -18.12 -14.41 17.52
N CYS A 49 -19.35 -14.94 17.50
CA CYS A 49 -20.10 -15.32 16.30
C CYS A 49 -21.53 -14.76 16.33
N GLU A 50 -22.07 -14.42 15.15
CA GLU A 50 -23.50 -14.25 14.89
C GLU A 50 -23.91 -15.18 13.75
N PHE A 51 -24.95 -15.98 14.00
CA PHE A 51 -25.48 -16.97 13.06
C PHE A 51 -26.92 -16.65 12.62
N HIS A 52 -27.20 -16.93 11.34
CA HIS A 52 -28.46 -16.65 10.66
C HIS A 52 -29.08 -17.90 10.04
N HIS A 53 -28.28 -18.86 9.57
CA HIS A 53 -28.78 -20.10 8.95
C HIS A 53 -28.59 -21.34 9.82
N ARG A 54 -29.37 -22.39 9.55
CA ARG A 54 -29.24 -23.70 10.24
C ARG A 54 -28.01 -24.46 9.79
N ASP A 55 -27.57 -24.33 8.55
CA ASP A 55 -26.34 -24.93 8.03
C ASP A 55 -25.09 -24.07 8.28
N ALA A 56 -25.24 -22.97 9.04
CA ALA A 56 -24.17 -22.03 9.34
C ALA A 56 -22.97 -22.68 10.05
N LEU A 57 -21.78 -22.19 9.72
CA LEU A 57 -20.51 -22.69 10.23
C LEU A 57 -19.48 -21.56 10.32
N ALA A 58 -18.85 -21.39 11.48
CA ALA A 58 -17.63 -20.59 11.64
C ALA A 58 -16.46 -21.51 12.01
N GLY A 59 -15.24 -21.10 11.64
CA GLY A 59 -14.04 -21.90 11.80
C GLY A 59 -12.93 -21.19 12.55
N LEU A 60 -12.44 -21.79 13.63
CA LEU A 60 -11.16 -21.40 14.22
C LEU A 60 -10.02 -22.16 13.53
N ILE A 61 -9.08 -21.44 12.93
CA ILE A 61 -8.08 -22.03 12.03
C ILE A 61 -6.66 -21.81 12.55
N TRP A 62 -5.88 -22.88 12.53
CA TRP A 62 -4.42 -22.85 12.67
C TRP A 62 -3.78 -23.43 11.41
N GLU A 63 -2.87 -22.68 10.79
CA GLU A 63 -2.15 -23.11 9.59
C GLU A 63 -0.68 -23.39 9.90
N SER A 64 -0.15 -24.49 9.37
CA SER A 64 1.26 -24.82 9.51
C SER A 64 2.19 -23.87 8.77
N GLU A 65 1.65 -23.12 7.80
CA GLU A 65 2.33 -22.09 7.01
C GLU A 65 1.71 -20.72 7.30
N ASP A 66 2.55 -19.73 7.56
CA ASP A 66 2.11 -18.34 7.72
C ASP A 66 1.94 -17.70 6.34
N ARG A 67 0.69 -17.36 5.99
CA ARG A 67 0.35 -16.74 4.70
C ARG A 67 -0.11 -15.29 4.85
N TYR A 68 -0.13 -14.76 6.07
CA TYR A 68 -0.74 -13.47 6.37
C TYR A 68 0.29 -12.43 6.79
N ASP A 69 1.33 -12.85 7.51
CA ASP A 69 2.40 -11.95 7.92
C ASP A 69 3.36 -11.66 6.77
N HIS A 70 3.97 -10.48 6.84
CA HIS A 70 5.07 -10.12 5.96
C HIS A 70 6.19 -11.19 6.03
N PRO A 71 6.87 -11.56 4.94
CA PRO A 71 7.87 -12.64 4.95
C PRO A 71 9.03 -12.45 5.93
N LEU A 72 9.31 -11.22 6.34
CA LEU A 72 10.29 -10.89 7.40
C LEU A 72 9.79 -11.14 8.83
N LEU A 73 8.47 -11.21 9.02
CA LEU A 73 7.80 -11.31 10.31
C LEU A 73 7.10 -12.67 10.49
N ALA A 74 6.81 -13.38 9.40
CA ALA A 74 6.16 -14.67 9.37
C ALA A 74 6.86 -15.75 10.22
N TYR A 75 6.08 -16.63 10.86
CA TYR A 75 6.63 -17.84 11.48
C TYR A 75 7.07 -18.85 10.41
N ALA A 76 8.04 -19.71 10.77
CA ALA A 76 8.56 -20.73 9.88
C ALA A 76 7.54 -21.85 9.69
N THR A 77 7.36 -22.26 8.43
CA THR A 77 6.50 -23.39 8.08
C THR A 77 6.99 -24.69 8.71
N ASP A 78 6.11 -25.36 9.45
CA ASP A 78 6.38 -26.66 10.03
C ASP A 78 5.11 -27.52 10.05
N ARG A 79 5.06 -28.51 9.15
CA ARG A 79 3.92 -29.42 8.96
C ARG A 79 3.99 -30.67 9.85
N ASP A 80 5.06 -30.85 10.63
CA ASP A 80 5.27 -32.04 11.45
C ASP A 80 4.84 -31.76 12.90
N TYR A 81 3.83 -32.50 13.35
CA TYR A 81 3.24 -32.50 14.69
C TYR A 81 3.52 -33.83 15.42
N THR A 82 4.43 -34.66 14.91
CA THR A 82 4.78 -35.93 15.53
C THR A 82 5.36 -35.68 16.93
N HIS A 83 4.77 -36.31 17.94
CA HIS A 83 5.07 -36.09 19.36
C HIS A 83 4.82 -34.67 19.88
N THR A 84 4.01 -33.88 19.18
CA THR A 84 3.47 -32.60 19.67
C THR A 84 2.16 -32.84 20.42
N SER A 85 1.92 -32.08 21.48
CA SER A 85 0.64 -32.07 22.21
C SER A 85 0.17 -30.64 22.45
N LEU A 86 -1.08 -30.34 22.08
CA LEU A 86 -1.75 -29.07 22.37
C LEU A 86 -2.69 -29.25 23.56
N ARG A 87 -2.66 -28.34 24.53
CA ARG A 87 -3.56 -28.29 25.68
C ARG A 87 -4.17 -26.90 25.81
N PHE A 88 -5.45 -26.83 26.16
CA PHE A 88 -6.13 -25.58 26.52
C PHE A 88 -7.41 -25.88 27.31
N ARG A 89 -7.93 -24.88 28.02
CA ARG A 89 -9.28 -24.90 28.58
C ARG A 89 -10.24 -24.23 27.59
N TRP A 90 -11.24 -24.98 27.18
CA TRP A 90 -12.37 -24.54 26.36
C TRP A 90 -13.50 -24.03 27.25
N ARG A 91 -14.08 -22.88 26.90
CA ARG A 91 -15.37 -22.41 27.40
C ARG A 91 -16.22 -21.91 26.25
N SER A 92 -17.53 -22.15 26.28
CA SER A 92 -18.41 -21.72 25.19
C SER A 92 -19.83 -21.44 25.64
N ALA A 93 -20.54 -20.56 24.94
CA ALA A 93 -21.99 -20.41 25.05
C ALA A 93 -22.60 -19.95 23.72
N GLY A 94 -23.85 -20.28 23.45
CA GLY A 94 -24.54 -19.87 22.20
C GLY A 94 -24.03 -20.57 20.94
N VAL A 95 -23.21 -21.62 21.09
CA VAL A 95 -22.80 -22.58 20.06
C VAL A 95 -23.16 -23.99 20.52
N MET A 96 -23.16 -24.96 19.61
CA MET A 96 -23.33 -26.37 20.00
C MET A 96 -22.21 -26.81 20.96
N ALA A 97 -22.59 -27.56 21.99
CA ALA A 97 -21.66 -28.05 23.01
C ALA A 97 -20.74 -29.16 22.47
N LEU A 98 -19.61 -29.41 23.14
CA LEU A 98 -18.59 -30.35 22.70
C LEU A 98 -19.13 -31.78 22.48
N ASP A 99 -20.06 -32.22 23.33
CA ASP A 99 -20.57 -33.59 23.34
C ASP A 99 -21.75 -33.84 22.39
N GLU A 100 -22.30 -32.80 21.78
CA GLU A 100 -23.45 -32.91 20.88
C GLU A 100 -23.07 -33.45 19.49
N VAL A 101 -24.08 -33.95 18.77
CA VAL A 101 -23.93 -34.27 17.33
C VAL A 101 -23.71 -32.96 16.58
N HIS A 102 -22.72 -32.90 15.67
CA HIS A 102 -22.25 -31.65 15.05
C HIS A 102 -21.62 -30.63 16.02
N GLY A 103 -21.34 -31.02 17.27
CA GLY A 103 -20.51 -30.23 18.17
C GLY A 103 -19.10 -29.97 17.61
N PRO A 104 -18.32 -29.08 18.24
CA PRO A 104 -17.01 -28.69 17.75
C PRO A 104 -16.10 -29.87 17.39
N THR A 105 -15.73 -29.91 16.11
CA THR A 105 -14.93 -30.96 15.51
C THR A 105 -13.67 -30.34 14.94
N LEU A 106 -12.53 -30.95 15.26
CA LEU A 106 -11.23 -30.60 14.70
C LEU A 106 -11.05 -31.34 13.37
N THR A 107 -11.23 -30.61 12.28
CA THR A 107 -10.88 -31.05 10.93
C THR A 107 -9.39 -30.81 10.71
N ILE A 108 -8.64 -31.87 10.42
CA ILE A 108 -7.21 -31.82 10.11
C ILE A 108 -7.05 -32.13 8.63
N GLU A 109 -6.38 -31.25 7.90
CA GLU A 109 -6.07 -31.44 6.47
C GLU A 109 -4.56 -31.57 6.28
N GLY A 110 -4.14 -32.52 5.45
CA GLY A 110 -2.73 -32.76 5.19
C GLY A 110 -2.54 -33.93 4.24
N ARG A 111 -1.50 -34.73 4.47
CA ARG A 111 -1.20 -35.93 3.68
C ARG A 111 -1.03 -37.16 4.55
N ASP A 112 -1.51 -38.29 4.04
CA ASP A 112 -1.29 -39.59 4.67
C ASP A 112 0.16 -40.09 4.50
N ALA A 113 0.46 -41.28 5.01
CA ALA A 113 1.80 -41.88 4.94
C ALA A 113 2.30 -42.16 3.50
N SER A 114 1.41 -42.16 2.50
CA SER A 114 1.75 -42.30 1.09
C SER A 114 2.00 -40.96 0.38
N GLY A 115 1.77 -39.83 1.08
CA GLY A 115 1.81 -38.49 0.50
C GLY A 115 0.51 -38.09 -0.20
N THR A 116 -0.58 -38.84 -0.01
CA THR A 116 -1.89 -38.54 -0.62
C THR A 116 -2.65 -37.55 0.26
N ALA A 117 -3.24 -36.51 -0.35
CA ALA A 117 -4.06 -35.54 0.38
C ALA A 117 -5.20 -36.23 1.14
N ARG A 118 -5.37 -35.90 2.41
CA ARG A 118 -6.35 -36.52 3.30
C ARG A 118 -6.86 -35.52 4.33
N THR A 119 -8.13 -35.69 4.69
CA THR A 119 -8.80 -34.97 5.77
C THR A 119 -9.22 -35.97 6.85
N TRP A 120 -9.01 -35.60 8.13
CA TRP A 120 -9.45 -36.36 9.30
C TRP A 120 -10.40 -35.52 10.14
N TYR A 121 -11.47 -36.14 10.65
CA TYR A 121 -12.45 -35.47 11.52
C TYR A 121 -12.34 -35.97 12.96
N VAL A 122 -11.68 -35.17 13.81
CA VAL A 122 -11.37 -35.50 15.20
C VAL A 122 -12.38 -34.81 16.11
N ARG A 123 -13.20 -35.59 16.80
CA ARG A 123 -14.17 -35.07 17.77
C ARG A 123 -13.47 -34.62 19.05
N LEU A 124 -13.53 -33.33 19.37
CA LEU A 124 -12.81 -32.74 20.51
C LEU A 124 -13.23 -33.34 21.86
N TRP A 125 -14.51 -33.70 22.02
CA TRP A 125 -15.02 -34.29 23.27
C TRP A 125 -14.35 -35.59 23.69
N ASN A 126 -13.84 -36.38 22.74
CA ASN A 126 -13.11 -37.62 23.06
C ASN A 126 -11.77 -37.35 23.77
N TYR A 127 -11.33 -36.10 23.78
CA TYR A 127 -10.07 -35.62 24.33
C TYR A 127 -10.29 -34.54 25.41
N ALA A 128 -11.51 -34.44 25.93
CA ALA A 128 -11.94 -33.41 26.87
C ALA A 128 -12.19 -33.99 28.28
N GLU A 129 -11.80 -33.25 29.32
CA GLU A 129 -12.12 -33.51 30.71
C GLU A 129 -12.86 -32.30 31.30
N GLY A 130 -14.13 -32.45 31.67
CA GLY A 130 -14.95 -31.37 32.23
C GLY A 130 -16.41 -31.47 31.79
N ALA A 131 -17.06 -30.32 31.70
CA ALA A 131 -18.42 -30.17 31.18
C ALA A 131 -18.39 -29.88 29.66
N PRO A 132 -19.46 -30.19 28.91
CA PRO A 132 -19.52 -29.94 27.46
C PRO A 132 -19.26 -28.50 27.00
N ASP A 133 -19.47 -27.53 27.88
CA ASP A 133 -19.29 -26.09 27.67
C ASP A 133 -18.14 -25.49 28.49
N ASP A 134 -17.46 -26.29 29.32
CA ASP A 134 -16.29 -25.91 30.12
C ASP A 134 -15.41 -27.15 30.41
N ALA A 135 -14.42 -27.38 29.54
CA ALA A 135 -13.56 -28.55 29.62
C ALA A 135 -12.09 -28.22 29.34
N VAL A 136 -11.20 -29.02 29.92
CA VAL A 136 -9.80 -29.05 29.53
C VAL A 136 -9.64 -30.05 28.38
N ILE A 137 -9.09 -29.59 27.27
CA ILE A 137 -8.86 -30.41 26.08
C ILE A 137 -7.36 -30.67 25.93
N VAL A 138 -6.98 -31.92 25.66
CA VAL A 138 -5.59 -32.32 25.41
C VAL A 138 -5.51 -33.11 24.11
N LEU A 139 -4.83 -32.56 23.11
CA LEU A 139 -4.70 -33.12 21.77
C LEU A 139 -3.28 -33.62 21.52
N PRO A 140 -2.97 -34.88 21.88
CA PRO A 140 -1.71 -35.53 21.51
C PRO A 140 -1.75 -35.98 20.06
N PHE A 141 -1.12 -35.21 19.15
CA PHE A 141 -1.25 -35.39 17.69
C PHE A 141 -0.94 -36.81 17.18
N SER A 142 0.05 -37.48 17.79
CA SER A 142 0.41 -38.87 17.43
C SER A 142 -0.57 -39.95 17.93
N GLN A 143 -1.60 -39.57 18.69
CA GLN A 143 -2.62 -40.47 19.23
C GLN A 143 -4.03 -40.05 18.79
N LEU A 144 -4.16 -39.00 17.97
CA LEU A 144 -5.45 -38.58 17.45
C LEU A 144 -6.00 -39.63 16.49
N ARG A 145 -7.31 -39.89 16.60
CA ARG A 145 -8.06 -40.78 15.72
C ARG A 145 -9.35 -40.09 15.32
N GLU A 146 -9.75 -40.29 14.07
CA GLU A 146 -11.01 -39.77 13.59
C GLU A 146 -12.20 -40.61 14.07
N GLY A 147 -13.40 -40.06 13.90
CA GLY A 147 -14.65 -40.76 14.18
C GLY A 147 -15.27 -40.43 15.54
N TRP A 148 -16.54 -40.78 15.68
CA TRP A 148 -17.38 -40.40 16.83
C TRP A 148 -16.81 -40.90 18.17
N LEU A 149 -16.28 -42.13 18.21
CA LEU A 149 -15.69 -42.76 19.39
C LEU A 149 -14.15 -42.80 19.35
N ALA A 150 -13.51 -42.04 18.45
CA ALA A 150 -12.07 -42.13 18.16
C ALA A 150 -11.63 -43.55 17.75
N ASP A 151 -12.49 -44.25 17.01
CA ASP A 151 -12.33 -45.63 16.54
C ASP A 151 -11.96 -45.73 15.05
N GLY A 152 -11.97 -44.61 14.33
CA GLY A 152 -11.55 -44.51 12.93
C GLY A 152 -10.03 -44.54 12.76
N ASP A 153 -9.55 -44.11 11.59
CA ASP A 153 -8.13 -44.11 11.28
C ASP A 153 -7.33 -43.14 12.17
N ALA A 154 -6.06 -43.47 12.39
CA ALA A 154 -5.13 -42.58 13.05
C ALA A 154 -4.81 -41.38 12.15
N VAL A 155 -4.72 -40.20 12.76
CA VAL A 155 -4.18 -39.01 12.10
C VAL A 155 -2.72 -39.26 11.76
N HIS A 156 -2.28 -38.83 10.59
CA HIS A 156 -0.87 -38.85 10.20
C HIS A 156 -0.23 -37.49 10.50
N PRO A 157 0.49 -37.34 11.63
CA PRO A 157 0.84 -36.01 12.14
C PRO A 157 2.06 -35.39 11.47
N SER A 158 2.78 -36.11 10.61
CA SER A 158 4.06 -35.64 10.06
C SER A 158 3.93 -34.67 8.89
N ASP A 159 2.72 -34.51 8.34
CA ASP A 159 2.45 -33.63 7.20
C ASP A 159 1.02 -33.07 7.24
N ILE A 160 0.77 -32.13 8.16
CA ILE A 160 -0.48 -31.39 8.32
C ILE A 160 -0.35 -29.99 7.71
N ASP A 161 -1.28 -29.59 6.84
CA ASP A 161 -1.38 -28.24 6.30
C ASP A 161 -2.07 -27.29 7.26
N ARG A 162 -3.26 -27.66 7.71
CA ARG A 162 -4.10 -26.81 8.56
C ARG A 162 -5.03 -27.61 9.46
N MET A 163 -5.50 -26.92 10.49
CA MET A 163 -6.46 -27.38 11.47
C MET A 163 -7.62 -26.40 11.52
N PHE A 164 -8.84 -26.92 11.57
CA PHE A 164 -10.07 -26.14 11.59
C PHE A 164 -10.97 -26.69 12.69
N VAL A 165 -11.36 -25.86 13.66
CA VAL A 165 -12.35 -26.23 14.68
C VAL A 165 -13.70 -25.61 14.31
N SER A 166 -14.69 -26.46 14.04
CA SER A 166 -16.04 -26.05 13.65
C SER A 166 -16.82 -25.45 14.82
N LEU A 167 -17.47 -24.31 14.58
CA LEU A 167 -18.43 -23.67 15.48
C LEU A 167 -19.76 -23.53 14.74
N VAL A 168 -20.83 -24.05 15.31
CA VAL A 168 -22.16 -24.07 14.68
C VAL A 168 -23.24 -23.60 15.66
N PRO A 169 -24.35 -23.01 15.18
CA PRO A 169 -25.41 -22.52 16.03
C PRO A 169 -26.20 -23.67 16.70
N PRO A 170 -26.89 -23.40 17.82
CA PRO A 170 -27.86 -24.33 18.37
C PRO A 170 -28.92 -24.74 17.33
N GLY A 171 -29.15 -26.04 17.18
CA GLY A 171 -30.09 -26.57 16.18
C GLY A 171 -29.53 -26.66 14.76
N HIS A 172 -28.19 -26.61 14.61
CA HIS A 172 -27.51 -26.79 13.35
C HIS A 172 -27.93 -28.07 12.63
N ASP A 173 -28.11 -27.96 11.33
CA ASP A 173 -28.37 -29.08 10.42
C ASP A 173 -27.70 -28.75 9.07
N PRO A 174 -26.63 -29.47 8.69
CA PRO A 174 -25.89 -29.16 7.46
C PRO A 174 -26.68 -29.44 6.18
N ASP A 175 -27.79 -30.20 6.26
CA ASP A 175 -28.64 -30.52 5.11
C ASP A 175 -29.81 -29.53 4.95
N GLU A 176 -29.98 -28.56 5.86
CA GLU A 176 -31.07 -27.58 5.84
C GLU A 176 -30.57 -26.13 5.65
N HIS A 177 -30.49 -25.68 4.39
CA HIS A 177 -30.21 -24.28 4.06
C HIS A 177 -31.45 -23.38 4.28
N VAL A 178 -31.79 -23.11 5.54
CA VAL A 178 -32.91 -22.26 5.96
C VAL A 178 -32.49 -21.34 7.10
N LEU A 179 -33.15 -20.19 7.20
CA LEU A 179 -32.95 -19.26 8.31
C LEU A 179 -33.31 -19.89 9.66
N LEU A 180 -32.52 -19.55 10.68
CA LEU A 180 -32.88 -19.80 12.07
C LEU A 180 -34.13 -19.00 12.45
N PRO A 181 -34.95 -19.49 13.40
CA PRO A 181 -36.14 -18.75 13.88
C PRO A 181 -35.82 -17.35 14.42
N ALA A 182 -34.60 -17.16 14.92
CA ALA A 182 -34.00 -15.89 15.27
C ALA A 182 -32.48 -16.01 15.12
N ARG A 183 -31.80 -14.88 14.89
CA ARG A 183 -30.33 -14.81 14.92
C ARG A 183 -29.81 -15.40 16.24
N ALA A 184 -28.76 -16.22 16.16
CA ALA A 184 -28.10 -16.80 17.31
C ALA A 184 -26.71 -16.18 17.52
N ASP A 185 -26.49 -15.57 18.67
CA ASP A 185 -25.19 -15.03 19.06
C ASP A 185 -24.45 -16.08 19.91
N GLY A 186 -23.16 -16.31 19.64
CA GLY A 186 -22.37 -17.34 20.30
C GLY A 186 -20.91 -16.95 20.49
N TRP A 187 -20.22 -17.63 21.40
CA TRP A 187 -18.78 -17.43 21.62
C TRP A 187 -18.07 -18.68 22.10
N VAL A 188 -16.77 -18.71 21.82
CA VAL A 188 -15.82 -19.72 22.31
C VAL A 188 -14.57 -19.02 22.83
N GLU A 189 -14.06 -19.47 23.96
CA GLU A 189 -12.84 -18.98 24.57
C GLU A 189 -11.89 -20.13 24.87
N LEU A 190 -10.65 -20.00 24.41
CA LEU A 190 -9.55 -20.91 24.71
C LEU A 190 -8.61 -20.17 25.65
N THR A 191 -8.30 -20.75 26.80
CA THR A 191 -7.37 -20.18 27.80
C THR A 191 -6.34 -21.21 28.24
N GLY A 192 -5.17 -20.75 28.69
CA GLY A 192 -4.09 -21.66 29.07
C GLY A 192 -3.60 -22.51 27.89
N ILE A 193 -3.58 -21.92 26.68
CA ILE A 193 -3.05 -22.56 25.49
C ILE A 193 -1.57 -22.87 25.72
N ALA A 194 -1.23 -24.15 25.69
CA ALA A 194 0.13 -24.64 25.87
C ALA A 194 0.43 -25.74 24.85
N CYS A 195 1.63 -25.65 24.26
CA CYS A 195 2.14 -26.65 23.34
C CYS A 195 3.40 -27.28 23.93
N GLU A 196 3.43 -28.61 24.00
CA GLU A 196 4.52 -29.40 24.57
C GLU A 196 4.98 -30.51 23.62
N GLY A 197 6.14 -31.08 23.91
CA GLY A 197 6.72 -32.17 23.14
C GLY A 197 7.65 -31.70 22.03
N HIS A 198 7.73 -32.47 20.94
CA HIS A 198 8.63 -32.15 19.83
C HIS A 198 8.05 -31.01 18.97
N ARG A 199 8.93 -30.17 18.41
CA ARG A 199 8.56 -29.04 17.53
C ARG A 199 7.51 -28.07 18.11
N ALA A 200 7.42 -27.98 19.45
CA ALA A 200 6.51 -27.07 20.15
C ALA A 200 6.87 -25.59 19.98
N MET A 201 8.08 -25.28 19.50
CA MET A 201 8.55 -23.93 19.21
C MET A 201 8.80 -23.76 17.71
N LEU A 202 8.30 -22.69 17.11
CA LEU A 202 8.53 -22.28 15.73
C LEU A 202 9.47 -21.08 15.70
N LYS A 203 10.31 -20.96 14.65
CA LYS A 203 11.08 -19.73 14.44
C LYS A 203 10.14 -18.62 13.96
N LEU A 204 10.15 -17.48 14.62
CA LEU A 204 9.34 -16.31 14.28
C LEU A 204 10.22 -15.20 13.71
N GLY A 205 9.76 -14.47 12.70
CA GLY A 205 10.46 -13.27 12.24
C GLY A 205 10.51 -12.22 13.34
N ASP A 206 11.70 -11.70 13.64
CA ASP A 206 11.88 -10.65 14.67
C ASP A 206 12.62 -9.45 14.08
N VAL A 207 12.20 -9.08 12.87
CA VAL A 207 12.73 -7.88 12.21
C VAL A 207 12.02 -6.66 12.77
N LEU A 208 12.80 -5.68 13.21
CA LEU A 208 12.32 -4.34 13.53
C LEU A 208 12.98 -3.35 12.57
N VAL A 209 12.26 -3.00 11.51
CA VAL A 209 12.68 -1.93 10.60
C VAL A 209 12.66 -0.60 11.37
N PRO A 210 13.69 0.26 11.22
CA PRO A 210 13.67 1.56 11.87
C PRO A 210 12.43 2.36 11.47
N PRO A 211 11.86 3.16 12.38
CA PRO A 211 10.73 4.04 12.06
C PRO A 211 11.00 4.93 10.85
N HIS A 212 9.97 5.17 10.05
CA HIS A 212 10.00 6.04 8.88
C HIS A 212 8.70 6.85 8.76
N ASP A 213 8.71 7.91 7.95
CA ASP A 213 7.65 8.93 7.91
C ASP A 213 6.41 8.58 7.08
N VAL A 214 6.23 7.30 6.79
CA VAL A 214 5.07 6.77 6.05
C VAL A 214 4.15 6.05 7.02
N GLY A 215 2.87 6.42 7.00
CA GLY A 215 1.77 5.76 7.70
C GLY A 215 1.24 4.56 6.94
N MET A 216 0.41 3.76 7.61
CA MET A 216 -0.18 2.56 7.03
C MET A 216 -1.68 2.73 6.86
N ALA A 217 -2.22 2.16 5.79
CA ALA A 217 -3.65 2.01 5.63
C ALA A 217 -4.03 0.50 5.59
N THR A 218 -5.10 0.16 6.30
CA THR A 218 -5.57 -1.20 6.59
C THR A 218 -7.08 -1.26 6.41
N ALA A 219 -7.68 -2.45 6.27
CA ALA A 219 -9.12 -2.60 6.15
C ALA A 219 -9.65 -3.70 7.05
N TYR A 220 -10.78 -3.46 7.72
CA TYR A 220 -11.50 -4.51 8.44
C TYR A 220 -12.05 -5.57 7.48
N ASP A 221 -12.53 -5.17 6.31
CA ASP A 221 -13.01 -6.08 5.26
C ASP A 221 -11.95 -7.10 4.80
N ASP A 222 -10.67 -6.75 4.86
CA ASP A 222 -9.56 -7.60 4.46
C ASP A 222 -8.85 -8.30 5.63
N SER A 223 -9.23 -7.99 6.87
CA SER A 223 -8.47 -8.40 8.07
C SER A 223 -9.34 -8.88 9.23
N TYR A 224 -10.67 -8.97 9.07
CA TYR A 224 -11.58 -9.48 10.10
C TYR A 224 -11.20 -10.89 10.59
N ASN A 225 -10.55 -11.67 9.71
CA ASN A 225 -10.09 -13.02 9.96
C ASN A 225 -8.84 -13.09 10.88
N LEU A 226 -8.12 -11.98 11.06
CA LEU A 226 -6.89 -11.89 11.85
C LEU A 226 -7.16 -11.31 13.23
N THR A 227 -6.30 -11.62 14.20
CA THR A 227 -6.31 -10.88 15.47
C THR A 227 -5.78 -9.46 15.28
N PRO A 228 -6.32 -8.45 15.97
CA PRO A 228 -5.75 -7.10 15.93
C PRO A 228 -4.27 -7.03 16.35
N ALA A 229 -3.88 -7.87 17.30
CA ALA A 229 -2.49 -7.98 17.77
C ALA A 229 -1.53 -8.44 16.66
N ARG A 230 -1.95 -9.39 15.80
CA ARG A 230 -1.14 -9.83 14.65
C ARG A 230 -1.05 -8.76 13.58
N LEU A 231 -2.17 -8.09 13.28
CA LEU A 231 -2.22 -6.99 12.33
C LEU A 231 -1.25 -5.87 12.74
N LEU A 232 -1.36 -5.37 13.97
CA LEU A 232 -0.53 -4.28 14.47
C LEU A 232 0.93 -4.69 14.71
N ARG A 233 1.21 -5.97 14.93
CA ARG A 233 2.58 -6.50 14.92
C ARG A 233 3.25 -6.31 13.55
N ASN A 234 2.53 -6.56 12.44
CA ASN A 234 3.08 -6.34 11.10
C ASN A 234 3.38 -4.85 10.88
N VAL A 235 2.44 -3.97 11.24
CA VAL A 235 2.62 -2.51 11.16
C VAL A 235 3.85 -2.06 11.96
N LEU A 236 3.99 -2.53 13.20
CA LEU A 236 5.10 -2.15 14.08
C LEU A 236 6.45 -2.65 13.56
N GLY A 237 6.52 -3.94 13.20
CA GLY A 237 7.76 -4.60 12.75
C GLY A 237 8.33 -3.99 11.47
N LEU A 238 7.46 -3.48 10.59
CA LEU A 238 7.83 -2.85 9.33
C LEU A 238 8.19 -1.35 9.44
N GLY A 239 8.16 -0.77 10.64
CA GLY A 239 8.62 0.61 10.86
C GLY A 239 7.54 1.70 10.76
N TYR A 240 6.30 1.35 10.42
CA TYR A 240 5.17 2.29 10.41
C TYR A 240 4.87 2.79 11.83
N ARG A 241 4.67 4.11 12.00
CA ARG A 241 4.35 4.76 13.29
C ARG A 241 3.28 5.82 13.10
N GLY A 242 2.63 6.22 14.21
CA GLY A 242 1.67 7.33 14.21
C GLY A 242 0.31 6.94 13.66
N ALA A 243 -0.14 7.59 12.59
CA ALA A 243 -1.49 7.42 12.07
C ALA A 243 -1.67 6.11 11.29
N ILE A 244 -2.79 5.43 11.53
CA ILE A 244 -3.22 4.26 10.75
C ILE A 244 -4.61 4.56 10.17
N VAL A 245 -4.74 4.58 8.86
CA VAL A 245 -6.09 4.60 8.23
C VAL A 245 -6.66 3.19 8.34
N HIS A 246 -7.79 3.04 9.03
CA HIS A 246 -8.48 1.76 9.21
C HIS A 246 -9.85 1.83 8.55
N TYR A 247 -9.90 1.30 7.33
CA TYR A 247 -11.07 1.30 6.46
C TYR A 247 -12.11 0.26 6.89
N VAL A 248 -13.33 0.72 7.01
CA VAL A 248 -14.54 -0.04 7.24
C VAL A 248 -15.44 0.25 6.06
N GLY A 249 -15.34 -0.59 5.03
CA GLY A 249 -15.92 -0.32 3.73
C GLY A 249 -17.34 -0.81 3.62
N MET A 250 -17.47 -2.05 3.16
CA MET A 250 -18.75 -2.55 2.68
C MET A 250 -19.36 -3.67 3.52
N SER A 251 -18.58 -4.40 4.34
CA SER A 251 -19.02 -5.67 4.91
C SER A 251 -18.51 -5.95 6.33
N HIS A 252 -18.98 -7.05 6.92
CA HIS A 252 -18.55 -7.59 8.22
C HIS A 252 -18.84 -6.76 9.48
N PHE A 253 -19.23 -5.49 9.37
CA PHE A 253 -19.36 -4.61 10.54
C PHE A 253 -20.78 -4.46 11.10
N TYR A 254 -21.81 -4.67 10.29
CA TYR A 254 -23.20 -4.35 10.63
C TYR A 254 -23.99 -5.58 11.05
N ARG A 255 -25.03 -5.32 11.86
CA ARG A 255 -26.01 -6.33 12.24
C ARG A 255 -27.06 -6.52 11.15
N LEU A 256 -27.45 -7.77 10.91
CA LEU A 256 -28.51 -8.14 9.98
C LEU A 256 -29.84 -8.43 10.70
N ALA A 257 -30.95 -8.15 10.00
CA ALA A 257 -32.31 -8.47 10.40
C ALA A 257 -33.01 -9.28 9.30
N GLN A 258 -33.89 -10.20 9.70
CA GLN A 258 -34.74 -10.94 8.78
C GLN A 258 -35.94 -10.09 8.36
N HIS A 259 -36.15 -9.94 7.05
CA HIS A 259 -37.31 -9.26 6.49
C HIS A 259 -38.40 -10.27 6.10
N LEU A 260 -39.66 -9.80 5.98
CA LEU A 260 -40.83 -10.64 5.70
C LEU A 260 -40.72 -11.49 4.41
N GLY A 261 -39.83 -11.11 3.48
CA GLY A 261 -39.52 -11.84 2.25
C GLY A 261 -38.47 -12.96 2.40
N GLY A 262 -37.90 -13.16 3.58
CA GLY A 262 -36.79 -14.09 3.82
C GLY A 262 -35.41 -13.50 3.52
N GLU A 263 -35.34 -12.24 3.10
CA GLU A 263 -34.10 -11.51 2.86
C GLU A 263 -33.43 -11.11 4.20
N LEU A 264 -32.10 -11.08 4.22
CA LEU A 264 -31.30 -10.54 5.30
C LEU A 264 -30.73 -9.19 4.89
N LEU A 265 -31.26 -8.13 5.47
CA LEU A 265 -30.80 -6.75 5.24
C LEU A 265 -30.23 -6.18 6.53
N VAL A 266 -29.49 -5.07 6.42
CA VAL A 266 -29.02 -4.33 7.59
C VAL A 266 -30.16 -4.02 8.56
N ALA A 267 -29.90 -4.17 9.85
CA ALA A 267 -30.90 -4.01 10.88
C ALA A 267 -31.32 -2.53 11.05
N GLU A 268 -32.60 -2.34 11.36
CA GLU A 268 -33.15 -1.05 11.80
C GLU A 268 -33.67 -1.17 13.24
N PRO A 269 -33.15 -0.38 14.21
CA PRO A 269 -32.12 0.65 14.04
C PRO A 269 -30.73 0.08 13.72
N ALA A 270 -29.92 0.86 13.00
CA ALA A 270 -28.56 0.52 12.60
C ALA A 270 -27.66 0.22 13.82
N GLN A 271 -26.93 -0.89 13.77
CA GLN A 271 -26.05 -1.37 14.84
C GLN A 271 -24.84 -2.08 14.25
N LEU A 272 -23.72 -2.02 14.96
CA LEU A 272 -22.59 -2.91 14.70
C LEU A 272 -22.96 -4.35 15.14
N CYS A 273 -22.43 -5.35 14.45
CA CYS A 273 -22.54 -6.73 14.92
C CYS A 273 -21.61 -6.98 16.11
N GLY A 274 -21.97 -7.92 16.99
CA GLY A 274 -21.17 -8.24 18.17
C GLY A 274 -19.69 -8.57 17.88
N PRO A 275 -19.39 -9.41 16.87
CA PRO A 275 -18.02 -9.72 16.47
C PRO A 275 -17.23 -8.48 16.06
N CYS A 276 -17.82 -7.58 15.27
CA CYS A 276 -17.16 -6.33 14.87
C CYS A 276 -16.83 -5.43 16.06
N GLU A 277 -17.75 -5.27 17.02
CA GLU A 277 -17.49 -4.49 18.22
C GLU A 277 -16.35 -5.07 19.06
N ALA A 278 -16.33 -6.40 19.24
CA ALA A 278 -15.29 -7.09 20.01
C ALA A 278 -13.91 -6.91 19.35
N TRP A 279 -13.84 -7.10 18.03
CA TRP A 279 -12.62 -6.93 17.26
C TRP A 279 -12.10 -5.49 17.33
N HIS A 280 -12.96 -4.49 17.12
CA HIS A 280 -12.56 -3.09 17.11
C HIS A 280 -12.14 -2.59 18.50
N ARG A 281 -12.78 -3.04 19.60
CA ARG A 281 -12.27 -2.73 20.95
C ARG A 281 -10.85 -3.27 21.14
N ALA A 282 -10.59 -4.50 20.74
CA ALA A 282 -9.26 -5.09 20.83
C ALA A 282 -8.24 -4.35 19.93
N PHE A 283 -8.63 -3.94 18.72
CA PHE A 283 -7.80 -3.13 17.83
C PHE A 283 -7.46 -1.75 18.42
N LEU A 284 -8.46 -1.04 18.93
CA LEU A 284 -8.29 0.28 19.53
C LEU A 284 -7.46 0.21 20.82
N ALA A 285 -7.68 -0.78 21.67
CA ALA A 285 -6.86 -1.01 22.85
C ALA A 285 -5.39 -1.30 22.49
N GLU A 286 -5.15 -2.05 21.43
CA GLU A 286 -3.80 -2.35 20.95
C GLU A 286 -3.14 -1.13 20.28
N CYS A 287 -3.90 -0.30 19.56
CA CYS A 287 -3.46 1.02 19.09
C CYS A 287 -3.02 1.90 20.26
N ALA A 288 -3.84 2.00 21.32
CA ALA A 288 -3.49 2.76 22.52
C ALA A 288 -2.22 2.23 23.20
N ARG A 289 -2.06 0.89 23.27
CA ARG A 289 -0.89 0.23 23.84
C ARG A 289 0.40 0.52 23.04
N LEU A 290 0.28 0.63 21.72
CA LEU A 290 1.39 0.82 20.79
C LEU A 290 1.60 2.29 20.36
N ASP A 291 0.83 3.22 20.92
CA ASP A 291 0.87 4.65 20.59
C ASP A 291 0.55 4.95 19.11
N TYR A 292 -0.42 4.22 18.55
CA TYR A 292 -0.98 4.51 17.23
C TYR A 292 -2.22 5.41 17.33
N GLN A 293 -2.42 6.21 16.29
CA GLN A 293 -3.58 7.07 16.09
C GLN A 293 -4.47 6.46 14.99
N PRO A 294 -5.47 5.65 15.34
CA PRO A 294 -6.35 5.06 14.34
C PRO A 294 -7.29 6.12 13.76
N ILE A 295 -7.37 6.17 12.43
CA ILE A 295 -8.33 6.95 11.66
C ILE A 295 -9.38 5.97 11.15
N VAL A 296 -10.56 5.94 11.78
CA VAL A 296 -11.65 5.08 11.30
C VAL A 296 -12.20 5.68 10.01
N SER A 297 -12.17 4.91 8.93
CA SER A 297 -12.62 5.36 7.61
C SER A 297 -13.88 4.61 7.20
N LEU A 298 -15.02 5.30 7.15
CA LEU A 298 -16.30 4.69 6.74
C LEU A 298 -16.65 5.12 5.32
N SER A 299 -16.89 4.16 4.43
CA SER A 299 -17.29 4.46 3.05
C SER A 299 -18.80 4.67 2.88
N TYR A 300 -19.20 5.26 1.74
CA TYR A 300 -20.59 5.36 1.30
C TYR A 300 -21.05 4.09 0.58
N GLU A 301 -20.49 2.94 0.97
CA GLU A 301 -20.75 1.64 0.37
C GLU A 301 -21.37 0.67 1.37
N LEU A 302 -22.09 -0.31 0.85
CA LEU A 302 -22.60 -1.43 1.62
C LEU A 302 -22.65 -2.66 0.72
N PHE A 303 -22.37 -3.85 1.26
CA PHE A 303 -22.44 -5.09 0.50
C PHE A 303 -23.83 -5.23 -0.15
N ALA A 304 -23.87 -5.45 -1.46
CA ALA A 304 -25.08 -5.22 -2.25
C ALA A 304 -26.25 -6.14 -1.90
N GLU A 305 -25.97 -7.34 -1.40
CA GLU A 305 -26.95 -8.33 -0.95
C GLU A 305 -27.62 -7.94 0.37
N HIS A 306 -26.88 -7.27 1.26
CA HIS A 306 -27.37 -6.84 2.58
C HIS A 306 -27.93 -5.41 2.56
N CYS A 307 -27.82 -4.73 1.41
CA CYS A 307 -28.24 -3.35 1.22
C CYS A 307 -29.71 -3.27 0.75
N PRO A 308 -30.58 -2.54 1.47
CA PRO A 308 -31.94 -2.25 1.01
C PRO A 308 -31.92 -1.67 -0.42
N PRO A 309 -32.65 -2.27 -1.39
CA PRO A 309 -32.54 -1.90 -2.80
C PRO A 309 -32.85 -0.42 -3.10
N GLU A 310 -33.67 0.23 -2.27
CA GLU A 310 -34.04 1.64 -2.35
C GLU A 310 -32.95 2.60 -1.86
N TRP A 311 -31.93 2.12 -1.14
CA TRP A 311 -30.79 2.93 -0.71
C TRP A 311 -29.74 3.09 -1.82
N SER A 312 -29.74 2.18 -2.79
CA SER A 312 -28.79 2.17 -3.91
C SER A 312 -28.99 3.38 -4.83
N GLN A 313 -27.88 4.03 -5.21
CA GLN A 313 -27.83 4.90 -6.37
C GLN A 313 -28.24 4.12 -7.64
N ARG A 314 -28.84 4.82 -8.63
CA ARG A 314 -29.31 4.22 -9.89
C ARG A 314 -29.00 5.07 -11.11
N ALA A 315 -28.65 4.43 -12.22
CA ALA A 315 -28.60 5.09 -13.52
C ALA A 315 -30.02 5.30 -14.09
N HIS A 316 -30.14 6.08 -15.17
CA HIS A 316 -31.43 6.44 -15.77
C HIS A 316 -32.24 5.23 -16.26
N ASP A 317 -31.58 4.15 -16.67
CA ASP A 317 -32.21 2.88 -17.07
C ASP A 317 -32.65 2.01 -15.87
N GLY A 318 -32.45 2.48 -14.64
CA GLY A 318 -32.78 1.80 -13.40
C GLY A 318 -31.71 0.84 -12.88
N SER A 319 -30.60 0.67 -13.61
CA SER A 319 -29.47 -0.17 -13.16
C SER A 319 -28.89 0.36 -11.85
N ARG A 320 -28.52 -0.56 -10.95
CA ARG A 320 -27.94 -0.25 -9.63
C ARG A 320 -26.48 0.14 -9.77
N ALA A 321 -26.03 1.06 -8.92
CA ALA A 321 -24.62 1.41 -8.76
C ALA A 321 -23.88 0.30 -7.99
N LEU A 322 -23.40 -0.70 -8.73
CA LEU A 322 -22.61 -1.82 -8.21
C LEU A 322 -21.14 -1.66 -8.55
N THR A 323 -20.26 -1.96 -7.60
CA THR A 323 -18.81 -2.00 -7.81
C THR A 323 -18.37 -3.23 -8.60
N GLY A 324 -17.07 -3.30 -8.93
CA GLY A 324 -16.49 -4.39 -9.72
C GLY A 324 -16.11 -5.64 -8.91
N TRP A 325 -16.32 -5.62 -7.60
CA TRP A 325 -16.02 -6.75 -6.72
C TRP A 325 -17.00 -7.90 -6.94
N ASP A 326 -16.57 -9.13 -6.69
CA ASP A 326 -17.42 -10.32 -6.74
C ASP A 326 -17.43 -11.01 -5.37
N PRO A 327 -18.56 -11.02 -4.65
CA PRO A 327 -19.82 -10.30 -4.94
C PRO A 327 -19.71 -8.77 -4.67
N PRO A 328 -20.52 -7.92 -5.33
CA PRO A 328 -20.31 -6.46 -5.35
C PRO A 328 -20.82 -5.72 -4.10
N SER A 329 -20.30 -4.51 -3.87
CA SER A 329 -20.96 -3.50 -3.04
C SER A 329 -21.94 -2.66 -3.85
N SER A 330 -22.82 -1.97 -3.13
CA SER A 330 -23.79 -1.00 -3.63
C SER A 330 -23.46 0.38 -3.07
N LEU A 331 -23.40 1.39 -3.94
CA LEU A 331 -23.17 2.77 -3.52
C LEU A 331 -24.46 3.37 -2.96
N LEU A 332 -24.38 3.93 -1.75
CA LEU A 332 -25.52 4.53 -1.06
C LEU A 332 -25.83 5.91 -1.64
N SER A 333 -27.10 6.21 -1.86
CA SER A 333 -27.52 7.49 -2.43
C SER A 333 -27.45 8.62 -1.41
N PRO A 334 -26.64 9.67 -1.63
CA PRO A 334 -26.60 10.86 -0.77
C PRO A 334 -27.96 11.58 -0.62
N ALA A 335 -28.89 11.34 -1.54
CA ALA A 335 -30.24 11.90 -1.50
C ALA A 335 -31.22 11.07 -0.65
N ASN A 336 -30.86 9.85 -0.25
CA ASN A 336 -31.71 8.97 0.54
C ASN A 336 -31.51 9.20 2.04
N ASP A 337 -32.49 9.84 2.69
CA ASP A 337 -32.43 10.18 4.11
C ASP A 337 -32.26 8.96 5.04
N THR A 338 -32.86 7.82 4.71
CA THR A 338 -32.77 6.59 5.50
C THR A 338 -31.36 5.99 5.40
N ALA A 339 -30.80 5.89 4.19
CA ALA A 339 -29.44 5.42 3.98
C ALA A 339 -28.41 6.32 4.69
N MET A 340 -28.60 7.64 4.61
CA MET A 340 -27.71 8.60 5.28
C MET A 340 -27.89 8.59 6.81
N ALA A 341 -29.09 8.27 7.31
CA ALA A 341 -29.31 8.05 8.74
C ALA A 341 -28.60 6.78 9.25
N TYR A 342 -28.61 5.71 8.46
CA TYR A 342 -27.84 4.50 8.72
C TYR A 342 -26.34 4.81 8.81
N LEU A 343 -25.76 5.48 7.81
CA LEU A 343 -24.33 5.84 7.82
C LEU A 343 -23.94 6.67 9.05
N ARG A 344 -24.75 7.66 9.42
CA ARG A 344 -24.51 8.46 10.64
C ARG A 344 -24.53 7.59 11.88
N ALA A 345 -25.51 6.71 12.03
CA ALA A 345 -25.60 5.83 13.20
C ALA A 345 -24.39 4.88 13.30
N ILE A 346 -23.92 4.32 12.19
CA ILE A 346 -22.71 3.49 12.15
C ILE A 346 -21.46 4.31 12.50
N ALA A 347 -21.31 5.51 11.93
CA ALA A 347 -20.20 6.41 12.27
C ALA A 347 -20.20 6.80 13.77
N GLY A 348 -21.39 7.05 14.34
CA GLY A 348 -21.57 7.30 15.75
C GLY A 348 -21.17 6.10 16.63
N ALA A 349 -21.49 4.87 16.20
CA ALA A 349 -21.10 3.66 16.92
C ALA A 349 -19.58 3.45 16.93
N PHE A 350 -18.90 3.60 15.79
CA PHE A 350 -17.44 3.56 15.75
C PHE A 350 -16.79 4.68 16.56
N THR A 351 -17.32 5.90 16.47
CA THR A 351 -16.84 7.03 17.26
C THR A 351 -16.95 6.73 18.76
N ALA A 352 -18.04 6.12 19.20
CA ALA A 352 -18.24 5.72 20.59
C ALA A 352 -17.22 4.66 21.04
N LEU A 353 -16.82 3.72 20.18
CA LEU A 353 -15.75 2.77 20.49
C LEU A 353 -14.40 3.47 20.69
N VAL A 354 -14.04 4.41 19.81
CA VAL A 354 -12.79 5.20 19.92
C VAL A 354 -12.75 5.99 21.23
N VAL A 355 -13.86 6.67 21.57
CA VAL A 355 -14.00 7.42 22.82
C VAL A 355 -13.93 6.51 24.05
N ALA A 356 -14.54 5.32 23.99
CA ALA A 356 -14.55 4.37 25.11
C ALA A 356 -13.15 3.85 25.46
N GLU A 357 -12.28 3.69 24.46
CA GLU A 357 -10.87 3.31 24.65
C GLU A 357 -9.94 4.50 24.96
N GLY A 358 -10.49 5.70 25.10
CA GLY A 358 -9.74 6.90 25.51
C GLY A 358 -8.81 7.46 24.43
N LEU A 359 -9.05 7.11 23.16
CA LEU A 359 -8.28 7.60 22.02
C LEU A 359 -8.88 8.89 21.44
N PRO A 360 -8.05 9.78 20.84
CA PRO A 360 -8.57 10.93 20.11
C PRO A 360 -9.38 10.46 18.89
N VAL A 361 -10.48 11.15 18.59
CA VAL A 361 -11.36 10.78 17.47
C VAL A 361 -10.79 11.32 16.15
N HIS A 362 -10.34 10.40 15.30
CA HIS A 362 -9.96 10.65 13.91
C HIS A 362 -10.88 9.84 13.01
N PHE A 363 -11.63 10.52 12.13
CA PHE A 363 -12.65 9.87 11.32
C PHE A 363 -12.58 10.33 9.87
N GLN A 364 -12.36 9.41 8.95
CA GLN A 364 -12.38 9.68 7.52
C GLN A 364 -13.76 9.36 6.94
N ILE A 365 -14.30 10.30 6.18
CA ILE A 365 -15.41 10.07 5.27
C ILE A 365 -14.82 9.51 3.98
N GLY A 366 -14.95 8.19 3.83
CA GLY A 366 -14.45 7.43 2.69
C GLY A 366 -15.47 7.41 1.56
N GLU A 367 -14.95 7.41 0.33
CA GLU A 367 -15.68 7.14 -0.91
C GLU A 367 -17.04 7.87 -1.11
N PRO A 368 -17.19 9.17 -0.75
CA PRO A 368 -18.48 9.83 -0.84
C PRO A 368 -18.68 10.40 -2.25
N TRP A 369 -19.02 9.59 -3.26
CA TRP A 369 -19.25 10.08 -4.62
C TRP A 369 -20.46 9.46 -5.32
N TRP A 370 -20.92 10.14 -6.37
CA TRP A 370 -21.87 9.58 -7.32
C TRP A 370 -21.15 8.60 -8.25
N TRP A 371 -21.67 7.39 -8.34
CA TRP A 371 -21.09 6.30 -9.11
C TRP A 371 -21.22 6.54 -10.62
N LEU A 372 -20.18 6.10 -11.34
CA LEU A 372 -20.27 5.81 -12.77
C LEU A 372 -20.26 4.29 -12.94
N THR A 373 -21.26 3.76 -13.62
CA THR A 373 -21.20 2.37 -14.08
C THR A 373 -19.98 2.15 -14.99
N PHE A 374 -19.58 0.89 -15.18
CA PHE A 374 -18.45 0.56 -16.07
C PHE A 374 -18.68 0.98 -17.54
N ASP A 375 -19.93 1.09 -17.99
CA ASP A 375 -20.31 1.65 -19.29
C ASP A 375 -20.45 3.19 -19.29
N GLY A 376 -20.08 3.86 -18.19
CA GLY A 376 -19.95 5.32 -18.09
C GLY A 376 -21.26 6.07 -17.78
N LYS A 377 -22.31 5.38 -17.33
CA LYS A 377 -23.58 6.01 -16.94
C LYS A 377 -23.50 6.50 -15.50
N ILE A 378 -23.95 7.73 -15.28
CA ILE A 378 -23.95 8.33 -13.96
C ILE A 378 -25.19 7.96 -13.14
N CYS A 379 -24.99 7.55 -11.90
CA CYS A 379 -26.02 6.98 -11.05
C CYS A 379 -26.72 8.02 -10.14
N LEU A 380 -27.46 8.96 -10.73
CA LEU A 380 -28.22 10.00 -10.01
C LEU A 380 -29.70 10.02 -10.39
N TYR A 381 -30.31 8.85 -10.57
CA TYR A 381 -31.69 8.69 -11.00
C TYR A 381 -32.49 7.74 -10.10
N ASP A 382 -32.05 7.54 -8.86
CA ASP A 382 -32.82 6.79 -7.88
C ASP A 382 -34.07 7.56 -7.40
N ASP A 383 -35.01 6.85 -6.77
CA ASP A 383 -36.28 7.41 -6.34
C ASP A 383 -36.12 8.58 -5.36
N ALA A 384 -35.07 8.58 -4.53
CA ALA A 384 -34.80 9.66 -3.59
C ALA A 384 -34.32 10.93 -4.33
N VAL A 385 -33.50 10.78 -5.37
CA VAL A 385 -33.15 11.89 -6.26
C VAL A 385 -34.39 12.43 -6.98
N ILE A 386 -35.22 11.58 -7.56
CA ILE A 386 -36.45 12.02 -8.26
C ILE A 386 -37.40 12.75 -7.29
N ALA A 387 -37.55 12.25 -6.06
CA ALA A 387 -38.36 12.88 -5.04
C ALA A 387 -37.82 14.26 -4.61
N ALA A 388 -36.50 14.39 -4.44
CA ALA A 388 -35.87 15.62 -3.97
C ALA A 388 -35.71 16.69 -5.07
N ARG A 389 -35.38 16.27 -6.30
CA ARG A 389 -35.08 17.18 -7.42
C ARG A 389 -36.27 17.45 -8.33
N GLY A 390 -37.19 16.50 -8.46
CA GLY A 390 -38.24 16.48 -9.47
C GLY A 390 -37.72 15.97 -10.82
N SER A 391 -37.99 16.71 -11.90
CA SER A 391 -37.53 16.33 -13.25
C SER A 391 -36.00 16.40 -13.33
N ALA A 392 -35.36 15.28 -13.67
CA ALA A 392 -33.94 15.19 -13.94
C ALA A 392 -33.72 14.89 -15.44
N PRO A 393 -32.98 15.73 -16.20
CA PRO A 393 -32.62 15.39 -17.57
C PRO A 393 -31.72 14.16 -17.61
N GLU A 394 -31.92 13.30 -18.61
CA GLU A 394 -31.03 12.17 -18.87
C GLU A 394 -29.66 12.66 -19.33
N ILE A 395 -28.59 12.08 -18.77
CA ILE A 395 -27.21 12.24 -19.23
C ILE A 395 -26.79 10.89 -19.83
N PRO A 396 -26.95 10.69 -21.15
CA PRO A 396 -26.68 9.40 -21.78
C PRO A 396 -25.18 9.12 -21.95
N ASP A 397 -24.35 10.17 -21.97
CA ASP A 397 -22.91 10.08 -22.20
C ASP A 397 -22.19 11.23 -21.48
N MET A 398 -21.42 10.89 -20.44
CA MET A 398 -20.62 11.84 -19.66
C MET A 398 -19.39 12.38 -20.41
N THR A 399 -19.05 11.81 -21.56
CA THR A 399 -17.92 12.25 -22.40
C THR A 399 -18.32 13.32 -23.43
N ALA A 400 -19.61 13.44 -23.72
CA ALA A 400 -20.15 14.42 -24.65
C ALA A 400 -20.35 15.80 -23.98
N PRO A 401 -20.36 16.90 -24.76
CA PRO A 401 -20.75 18.21 -24.24
C PRO A 401 -22.17 18.18 -23.65
N LEU A 402 -22.31 18.64 -22.41
CA LEU A 402 -23.58 18.68 -21.69
C LEU A 402 -24.29 20.02 -21.86
N ASP A 403 -25.63 19.99 -21.90
CA ASP A 403 -26.44 21.20 -21.93
C ASP A 403 -26.61 21.84 -20.54
N ALA A 404 -27.23 23.03 -20.50
CA ALA A 404 -27.39 23.77 -19.25
C ALA A 404 -28.25 23.03 -18.20
N ALA A 405 -29.23 22.23 -18.61
CA ALA A 405 -30.08 21.50 -17.68
C ALA A 405 -29.34 20.29 -17.10
N GLN A 406 -28.52 19.62 -17.91
CA GLN A 406 -27.65 18.52 -17.45
C GLN A 406 -26.57 19.03 -16.49
N LEU A 407 -25.94 20.18 -16.79
CA LEU A 407 -24.96 20.79 -15.89
C LEU A 407 -25.60 21.20 -14.54
N ASP A 408 -26.80 21.77 -14.57
CA ASP A 408 -27.56 22.13 -13.36
C ASP A 408 -27.95 20.91 -12.52
N LEU A 409 -28.21 19.76 -13.16
CA LEU A 409 -28.42 18.49 -12.47
C LEU A 409 -27.14 18.03 -11.74
N LEU A 410 -25.97 18.11 -12.39
CA LEU A 410 -24.69 17.76 -11.76
C LEU A 410 -24.33 18.72 -10.61
N ASP A 411 -24.58 20.02 -10.77
CA ASP A 411 -24.34 21.00 -9.70
C ASP A 411 -25.27 20.74 -8.49
N TRP A 412 -26.53 20.38 -8.73
CA TRP A 412 -27.44 19.95 -7.66
C TRP A 412 -26.94 18.68 -6.96
N ALA A 413 -26.50 17.68 -7.72
CA ALA A 413 -25.97 16.43 -7.17
C ALA A 413 -24.74 16.69 -6.28
N GLY A 414 -23.87 17.63 -6.68
CA GLY A 414 -22.75 18.09 -5.88
C GLY A 414 -23.16 18.79 -4.59
N ALA A 415 -24.18 19.66 -4.64
CA ALA A 415 -24.71 20.32 -3.44
C ALA A 415 -25.31 19.30 -2.46
N THR A 416 -26.04 18.29 -2.95
CA THR A 416 -26.61 17.20 -2.15
C THR A 416 -25.51 16.37 -1.48
N LEU A 417 -24.45 16.03 -2.22
CA LEU A 417 -23.32 15.29 -1.69
C LEU A 417 -22.55 16.08 -0.62
N ALA A 418 -22.31 17.37 -0.85
CA ALA A 418 -21.69 18.26 0.14
C ALA A 418 -22.53 18.37 1.42
N ALA A 419 -23.86 18.45 1.31
CA ALA A 419 -24.76 18.49 2.46
C ALA A 419 -24.75 17.17 3.25
N SER A 420 -24.77 16.03 2.56
CA SER A 420 -24.71 14.70 3.20
C SER A 420 -23.42 14.51 3.99
N THR A 421 -22.27 14.78 3.37
CA THR A 421 -20.95 14.64 4.01
C THR A 421 -20.76 15.63 5.17
N ALA A 422 -21.27 16.86 5.08
CA ALA A 422 -21.29 17.81 6.19
C ALA A 422 -22.14 17.31 7.37
N ALA A 423 -23.31 16.72 7.10
CA ALA A 423 -24.15 16.14 8.14
C ALA A 423 -23.49 14.95 8.84
N LEU A 424 -22.72 14.13 8.11
CA LEU A 424 -21.93 13.03 8.68
C LEU A 424 -20.79 13.57 9.58
N ARG A 425 -20.02 14.57 9.11
CA ARG A 425 -18.99 15.25 9.90
C ARG A 425 -19.55 15.79 11.22
N ASP A 426 -20.67 16.51 11.14
CA ASP A 426 -21.28 17.14 12.32
C ASP A 426 -21.82 16.08 13.30
N HIS A 427 -22.31 14.96 12.77
CA HIS A 427 -22.71 13.82 13.58
C HIS A 427 -21.51 13.19 14.32
N VAL A 428 -20.40 12.95 13.63
CA VAL A 428 -19.17 12.43 14.25
C VAL A 428 -18.67 13.36 15.37
N ARG A 429 -18.61 14.68 15.11
CA ARG A 429 -18.21 15.67 16.14
C ARG A 429 -19.14 15.64 17.35
N THR A 430 -20.44 15.49 17.12
CA THR A 430 -21.42 15.36 18.20
C THR A 430 -21.22 14.08 19.00
N ALA A 431 -21.03 12.95 18.32
CA ALA A 431 -20.77 11.65 18.95
C ALA A 431 -19.45 11.63 19.74
N ALA A 432 -18.45 12.38 19.31
CA ALA A 432 -17.17 12.55 19.99
C ALA A 432 -17.23 13.47 21.24
N GLY A 433 -18.35 14.15 21.47
CA GLY A 433 -18.45 15.17 22.54
C GLY A 433 -17.80 16.51 22.21
N GLY A 434 -17.49 16.76 20.92
CA GLY A 434 -17.04 18.05 20.39
C GLY A 434 -15.65 18.04 19.74
N GLU A 435 -14.71 17.25 20.26
CA GLU A 435 -13.34 17.18 19.74
C GLU A 435 -13.18 15.96 18.82
N ALA A 436 -13.17 16.19 17.50
CA ALA A 436 -12.84 15.18 16.50
C ALA A 436 -12.13 15.83 15.31
N THR A 437 -11.13 15.13 14.75
CA THR A 437 -10.54 15.48 13.46
C THR A 437 -11.25 14.68 12.37
N VAL A 438 -11.95 15.38 11.48
CA VAL A 438 -12.68 14.75 10.37
C VAL A 438 -11.93 14.95 9.07
N TYR A 439 -11.70 13.85 8.37
CA TYR A 439 -11.00 13.77 7.10
C TYR A 439 -11.99 13.54 5.96
N LEU A 440 -11.66 14.04 4.78
CA LEU A 440 -12.40 13.76 3.56
C LEU A 440 -11.47 13.12 2.53
N LEU A 441 -11.86 11.94 2.02
CA LEU A 441 -11.15 11.26 0.94
C LEU A 441 -11.61 11.77 -0.43
N VAL A 442 -10.66 12.01 -1.34
CA VAL A 442 -10.93 12.24 -2.75
C VAL A 442 -10.10 11.28 -3.61
N PHE A 443 -10.78 10.50 -4.46
CA PHE A 443 -10.15 9.58 -5.40
C PHE A 443 -10.06 10.21 -6.79
N THR A 444 -8.95 10.89 -7.09
CA THR A 444 -8.84 11.70 -8.30
C THR A 444 -8.98 10.94 -9.63
N PRO A 445 -8.58 9.66 -9.77
CA PRO A 445 -8.67 8.96 -11.05
C PRO A 445 -10.08 8.88 -11.62
N THR A 446 -11.07 8.64 -10.77
CA THR A 446 -12.49 8.68 -11.19
C THR A 446 -13.00 10.12 -11.23
N LEU A 447 -12.77 10.89 -10.18
CA LEU A 447 -13.42 12.20 -9.98
C LEU A 447 -12.96 13.28 -10.98
N LEU A 448 -11.75 13.13 -11.52
CA LEU A 448 -11.10 14.07 -12.43
C LEU A 448 -10.68 13.41 -13.75
N ASP A 449 -11.33 12.30 -14.13
CA ASP A 449 -11.14 11.66 -15.43
C ASP A 449 -11.23 12.71 -16.57
N PRO A 450 -10.13 12.92 -17.34
CA PRO A 450 -10.11 13.90 -18.42
C PRO A 450 -11.17 13.65 -19.50
N ALA A 451 -11.62 12.40 -19.67
CA ALA A 451 -12.68 12.06 -20.61
C ALA A 451 -14.06 12.55 -20.15
N ARG A 452 -14.23 12.90 -18.88
CA ARG A 452 -15.53 13.25 -18.25
C ARG A 452 -15.40 14.51 -17.39
N PRO A 453 -14.99 15.65 -17.96
CA PRO A 453 -14.55 16.82 -17.20
C PRO A 453 -15.63 17.43 -16.29
N GLU A 454 -16.91 17.21 -16.61
CA GLU A 454 -18.04 17.76 -15.83
C GLU A 454 -18.41 16.91 -14.61
N LEU A 455 -17.90 15.68 -14.46
CA LEU A 455 -18.19 14.80 -13.31
C LEU A 455 -17.83 15.46 -11.97
N ARG A 456 -16.76 16.26 -11.95
CA ARG A 456 -16.31 17.02 -10.78
C ARG A 456 -17.40 17.94 -10.18
N ARG A 457 -18.43 18.31 -10.96
CA ARG A 457 -19.58 19.08 -10.45
C ARG A 457 -20.39 18.27 -9.45
N ALA A 458 -20.67 17.01 -9.79
CA ALA A 458 -21.43 16.10 -8.95
C ALA A 458 -20.58 15.49 -7.82
N SER A 459 -19.33 15.11 -8.09
CA SER A 459 -18.55 14.25 -7.19
C SER A 459 -17.30 14.90 -6.59
N LEU A 460 -17.03 16.18 -6.89
CA LEU A 460 -16.01 16.99 -6.21
C LEU A 460 -16.56 18.40 -5.91
N PRO A 461 -17.63 18.53 -5.11
CA PRO A 461 -18.35 19.79 -4.95
C PRO A 461 -17.54 20.88 -4.22
N GLU A 462 -17.80 22.14 -4.55
CA GLU A 462 -17.14 23.30 -3.90
C GLU A 462 -17.47 23.43 -2.41
N GLY A 463 -18.57 22.82 -1.95
CA GLY A 463 -18.91 22.75 -0.52
C GLY A 463 -17.89 21.98 0.33
N TRP A 464 -16.96 21.27 -0.29
CA TRP A 464 -15.84 20.62 0.40
C TRP A 464 -14.61 21.51 0.59
N ALA A 465 -14.59 22.71 -0.01
CA ALA A 465 -13.45 23.60 0.08
C ALA A 465 -13.10 23.96 1.53
N TRP A 466 -11.81 24.17 1.78
CA TRP A 466 -11.28 24.51 3.09
C TRP A 466 -11.97 25.76 3.66
N PRO A 467 -12.39 25.77 4.94
CA PRO A 467 -12.10 24.78 6.00
C PRO A 467 -13.26 23.81 6.30
N ALA A 468 -13.95 23.25 5.30
CA ALA A 468 -15.09 22.37 5.54
C ALA A 468 -14.73 21.09 6.34
N TYR A 469 -13.54 20.53 6.12
CA TYR A 469 -13.01 19.39 6.85
C TYR A 469 -11.65 19.75 7.44
N ASP A 470 -11.24 19.04 8.48
CA ASP A 470 -9.99 19.34 9.19
C ASP A 470 -8.77 18.98 8.34
N ARG A 471 -8.89 17.93 7.51
CA ARG A 471 -7.83 17.48 6.58
C ARG A 471 -8.44 16.88 5.30
N LEU A 472 -7.74 17.05 4.18
CA LEU A 472 -8.10 16.46 2.88
C LEU A 472 -7.13 15.33 2.54
N GLN A 473 -7.64 14.16 2.20
CA GLN A 473 -6.85 12.99 1.82
C GLN A 473 -6.99 12.77 0.32
N VAL A 474 -5.88 12.91 -0.40
CA VAL A 474 -5.84 12.77 -1.86
C VAL A 474 -5.29 11.39 -2.20
N GLU A 475 -6.05 10.65 -3.00
CA GLU A 475 -5.72 9.31 -3.46
C GLU A 475 -5.75 9.25 -4.99
N ASP A 476 -4.71 8.67 -5.59
CA ASP A 476 -4.55 8.62 -7.05
C ASP A 476 -3.91 7.31 -7.56
N TYR A 477 -4.04 6.23 -6.79
CA TYR A 477 -3.24 5.02 -7.02
C TYR A 477 -3.46 4.36 -8.39
N ASP A 478 -4.64 4.48 -9.01
CA ASP A 478 -4.88 3.93 -10.35
C ASP A 478 -3.97 4.60 -11.38
N TRP A 479 -3.90 5.93 -11.37
CA TRP A 479 -3.00 6.66 -12.26
C TRP A 479 -1.53 6.47 -11.86
N LEU A 480 -1.23 6.39 -10.57
CA LEU A 480 0.14 6.12 -10.11
C LEU A 480 0.66 4.78 -10.62
N THR A 481 -0.15 3.72 -10.45
CA THR A 481 0.23 2.37 -10.85
C THR A 481 0.13 2.17 -12.35
N ALA A 482 -0.73 2.89 -13.07
CA ALA A 482 -0.75 2.92 -14.55
C ALA A 482 0.47 3.66 -15.15
N GLY A 483 1.01 4.66 -14.43
CA GLY A 483 2.09 5.51 -14.93
C GLY A 483 1.60 6.83 -15.55
N SER A 484 0.33 7.21 -15.30
CA SER A 484 -0.32 8.40 -15.85
C SER A 484 0.10 9.68 -15.12
N GLU A 485 1.40 10.00 -15.19
CA GLU A 485 2.03 11.13 -14.51
C GLU A 485 1.39 12.47 -14.85
N GLY A 486 1.07 12.71 -16.13
CA GLY A 486 0.42 13.95 -16.58
C GLY A 486 -0.94 14.16 -15.92
N ALA A 487 -1.77 13.12 -15.85
CA ALA A 487 -3.09 13.17 -15.21
C ALA A 487 -3.00 13.47 -13.71
N ARG A 488 -2.07 12.81 -13.00
CA ARG A 488 -1.81 13.06 -11.56
C ARG A 488 -1.43 14.50 -11.27
N ARG A 489 -0.45 15.04 -12.00
CA ARG A 489 0.02 16.42 -11.82
C ARG A 489 -1.09 17.43 -12.11
N ALA A 490 -1.89 17.21 -13.15
CA ALA A 490 -3.05 18.05 -13.47
C ALA A 490 -4.13 17.98 -12.37
N ALA A 491 -4.35 16.80 -11.80
CA ALA A 491 -5.30 16.59 -10.72
C ALA A 491 -4.89 17.32 -9.44
N TYR A 492 -3.61 17.32 -9.04
CA TYR A 492 -3.14 18.08 -7.89
C TYR A 492 -3.46 19.56 -8.02
N ASN A 493 -3.19 20.14 -9.19
CA ASN A 493 -3.51 21.54 -9.48
C ASN A 493 -5.02 21.81 -9.43
N THR A 494 -5.82 20.90 -9.98
CA THR A 494 -7.28 21.01 -10.00
C THR A 494 -7.87 20.93 -8.59
N VAL A 495 -7.43 19.97 -7.77
CA VAL A 495 -7.85 19.83 -6.36
C VAL A 495 -7.44 21.07 -5.57
N GLN A 496 -6.20 21.55 -5.72
CA GLN A 496 -5.72 22.73 -5.03
C GLN A 496 -6.52 24.00 -5.41
N ALA A 497 -6.78 24.18 -6.70
CA ALA A 497 -7.52 25.33 -7.21
C ALA A 497 -9.01 25.29 -6.84
N ARG A 498 -9.58 24.11 -6.61
CA ARG A 498 -11.01 23.93 -6.32
C ARG A 498 -11.33 23.88 -4.85
N LEU A 499 -10.49 23.21 -4.04
CA LEU A 499 -10.76 22.97 -2.63
C LEU A 499 -9.88 23.80 -1.69
N HIS A 500 -8.79 24.41 -2.17
CA HIS A 500 -7.97 25.39 -1.44
C HIS A 500 -7.38 24.93 -0.10
N TYR A 501 -7.24 23.62 0.15
CA TYR A 501 -6.57 23.11 1.36
C TYR A 501 -5.09 23.47 1.32
N PRO A 502 -4.52 24.07 2.38
CA PRO A 502 -3.06 24.14 2.55
C PRO A 502 -2.41 22.75 2.54
N LEU A 503 -1.17 22.63 2.05
CA LEU A 503 -0.49 21.33 1.91
C LEU A 503 -0.22 20.65 3.26
N ASP A 504 -0.02 21.42 4.33
CA ASP A 504 0.19 20.93 5.70
C ASP A 504 -1.09 20.31 6.31
N VAL A 505 -2.26 20.59 5.74
CA VAL A 505 -3.55 19.93 6.07
C VAL A 505 -4.03 18.96 4.99
N GLN A 506 -3.16 18.58 4.05
CA GLN A 506 -3.39 17.49 3.11
C GLN A 506 -2.66 16.23 3.57
N ASP A 507 -3.21 15.08 3.19
CA ASP A 507 -2.54 13.79 3.24
C ASP A 507 -2.54 13.17 1.85
N TYR A 508 -1.60 12.26 1.62
CA TYR A 508 -1.50 11.51 0.37
C TYR A 508 -1.56 10.01 0.63
N LEU A 509 -2.47 9.32 -0.05
CA LEU A 509 -2.62 7.87 -0.01
C LEU A 509 -2.06 7.29 -1.30
N ALA A 510 -0.99 6.51 -1.18
CA ALA A 510 -0.29 5.90 -2.30
C ALA A 510 -0.59 4.41 -2.39
N GLY A 511 -0.85 3.97 -3.62
CA GLY A 511 -0.75 2.57 -4.04
C GLY A 511 -1.96 1.68 -3.75
N PHE A 512 -2.09 0.67 -4.60
CA PHE A 512 -2.86 -0.53 -4.38
C PHE A 512 -2.36 -1.56 -5.39
N VAL A 513 -1.86 -2.71 -4.94
CA VAL A 513 -1.38 -3.77 -5.83
C VAL A 513 -2.41 -4.90 -5.84
N LEU A 514 -3.41 -4.81 -6.71
CA LEU A 514 -4.48 -5.81 -6.78
C LEU A 514 -3.90 -7.23 -7.02
N ASN A 515 -3.09 -7.40 -8.06
CA ASN A 515 -2.49 -8.69 -8.41
C ASN A 515 -1.01 -8.76 -8.03
N ALA A 516 -0.61 -9.86 -7.39
CA ALA A 516 0.81 -10.08 -7.02
C ALA A 516 1.77 -10.10 -8.22
N ALA A 517 1.27 -10.39 -9.43
CA ALA A 517 2.07 -10.39 -10.66
C ALA A 517 2.57 -8.99 -11.04
N ASP A 518 1.90 -7.93 -10.60
CA ASP A 518 2.23 -6.54 -10.93
C ASP A 518 3.17 -5.90 -9.89
N ALA A 519 3.47 -6.61 -8.79
CA ALA A 519 4.16 -6.11 -7.61
C ALA A 519 5.48 -5.40 -7.91
N ASP A 520 6.35 -6.00 -8.73
CA ASP A 520 7.66 -5.42 -9.05
C ASP A 520 7.55 -4.03 -9.68
N THR A 521 6.59 -3.85 -10.58
CA THR A 521 6.38 -2.58 -11.30
C THR A 521 5.61 -1.59 -10.43
N TYR A 522 4.54 -2.05 -9.78
CA TYR A 522 3.63 -1.16 -9.06
C TYR A 522 4.26 -0.65 -7.78
N TRP A 523 4.94 -1.49 -6.98
CA TRP A 523 5.63 -1.01 -5.78
C TRP A 523 6.72 0.02 -6.09
N GLN A 524 7.41 -0.11 -7.23
CA GLN A 524 8.36 0.91 -7.68
C GLN A 524 7.68 2.26 -7.92
N ARG A 525 6.52 2.25 -8.58
CA ARG A 525 5.73 3.46 -8.86
C ARG A 525 5.16 4.05 -7.56
N ILE A 526 4.64 3.20 -6.68
CA ILE A 526 4.09 3.58 -5.38
C ILE A 526 5.14 4.26 -4.50
N ASP A 527 6.33 3.65 -4.38
CA ASP A 527 7.42 4.19 -3.57
C ASP A 527 7.89 5.56 -4.09
N ARG A 528 7.99 5.72 -5.41
CA ARG A 528 8.29 7.01 -6.05
C ARG A 528 7.17 8.03 -5.84
N GLY A 529 5.91 7.60 -5.84
CA GLY A 529 4.77 8.47 -5.56
C GLY A 529 4.80 9.05 -4.16
N LEU A 530 5.25 8.27 -3.16
CA LEU A 530 5.48 8.77 -1.80
C LEU A 530 6.56 9.85 -1.77
N ASP A 531 7.70 9.61 -2.43
CA ASP A 531 8.80 10.57 -2.52
C ASP A 531 8.37 11.86 -3.24
N GLU A 532 7.59 11.74 -4.32
CA GLU A 532 7.03 12.87 -5.07
C GLU A 532 6.08 13.71 -4.19
N ALA A 533 5.18 13.06 -3.45
CA ALA A 533 4.26 13.75 -2.56
C ALA A 533 5.00 14.48 -1.42
N HIS A 534 6.03 13.85 -0.86
CA HIS A 534 6.91 14.50 0.12
C HIS A 534 7.60 15.73 -0.46
N ALA A 535 8.21 15.61 -1.64
CA ALA A 535 8.88 16.71 -2.33
C ALA A 535 7.94 17.88 -2.67
N ARG A 536 6.64 17.60 -2.88
CA ARG A 536 5.60 18.61 -3.06
C ARG A 536 5.26 19.37 -1.77
N GLY A 537 5.66 18.86 -0.61
CA GLY A 537 5.37 19.44 0.71
C GLY A 537 4.15 18.84 1.41
N VAL A 538 3.75 17.61 1.05
CA VAL A 538 2.75 16.84 1.79
C VAL A 538 3.47 15.94 2.79
N ASP A 539 3.38 16.29 4.07
CA ASP A 539 4.16 15.62 5.11
C ASP A 539 3.56 14.26 5.52
N ARG A 540 2.24 14.08 5.42
CA ARG A 540 1.55 12.89 5.90
C ARG A 540 1.19 11.96 4.75
N LEU A 541 1.94 10.87 4.66
CA LEU A 541 1.86 9.90 3.57
C LEU A 541 1.36 8.56 4.11
N PHE A 542 0.57 7.85 3.31
CA PHE A 542 0.07 6.52 3.63
C PHE A 542 0.30 5.57 2.47
N VAL A 543 0.58 4.30 2.79
CA VAL A 543 0.55 3.21 1.80
C VAL A 543 -0.73 2.41 1.98
N TRP A 544 -1.45 2.21 0.88
CA TRP A 544 -2.62 1.35 0.78
C TRP A 544 -2.27 0.07 0.00
N ALA A 545 -2.44 -1.14 0.54
CA ALA A 545 -2.84 -1.49 1.91
C ALA A 545 -1.94 -2.57 2.51
N LEU A 546 -2.04 -2.73 3.83
CA LEU A 546 -1.27 -3.72 4.59
C LEU A 546 -1.32 -5.15 4.01
N PRO A 547 -2.46 -5.69 3.56
CA PRO A 547 -2.49 -7.04 2.98
C PRO A 547 -1.58 -7.20 1.76
N GLN A 548 -1.49 -6.19 0.88
CA GLN A 548 -0.59 -6.23 -0.27
C GLN A 548 0.87 -6.02 0.16
N VAL A 549 1.11 -5.17 1.16
CA VAL A 549 2.43 -4.98 1.75
C VAL A 549 2.96 -6.28 2.33
N THR A 550 2.15 -7.01 3.10
CA THR A 550 2.55 -8.30 3.67
C THR A 550 2.69 -9.38 2.60
N ARG A 551 1.75 -9.48 1.65
CA ARG A 551 1.80 -10.46 0.55
C ARG A 551 3.04 -10.31 -0.32
N ASP A 552 3.35 -9.09 -0.74
CA ASP A 552 4.41 -8.82 -1.74
C ASP A 552 5.79 -8.59 -1.08
N GLY A 553 5.81 -8.41 0.24
CA GLY A 553 7.03 -8.18 0.99
C GLY A 553 7.56 -6.74 0.90
N TYR A 554 6.69 -5.76 0.65
CA TYR A 554 7.13 -4.36 0.56
C TYR A 554 7.68 -3.86 1.90
N THR A 555 8.94 -3.46 1.91
CA THR A 555 9.64 -2.92 3.07
C THR A 555 10.30 -1.59 2.68
N ARG A 556 9.81 -0.48 3.22
CA ARG A 556 10.44 0.83 3.06
C ARG A 556 11.57 0.98 4.06
N LEU A 557 12.72 1.44 3.58
CA LEU A 557 13.86 1.76 4.44
C LEU A 557 13.81 3.24 4.80
N PRO A 558 14.23 3.63 6.01
CA PRO A 558 14.33 5.05 6.36
C PRO A 558 15.24 5.76 5.35
N SER A 559 14.87 6.99 4.99
CA SER A 559 15.74 7.83 4.19
C SER A 559 17.03 8.05 4.99
N SER A 560 18.16 7.63 4.43
CA SER A 560 19.49 7.88 5.02
C SER A 560 19.84 9.36 4.83
N GLU A 561 19.05 10.24 5.42
CA GLU A 561 19.27 11.67 5.45
C GLU A 561 20.27 12.00 6.55
N ASP A 562 21.50 11.49 6.43
CA ASP A 562 22.63 12.10 7.11
C ASP A 562 23.01 13.39 6.35
N HIS A 563 22.12 14.40 6.42
CA HIS A 563 22.30 15.75 5.86
C HIS A 563 23.48 16.50 6.48
N THR A 564 24.18 15.90 7.44
CA THR A 564 25.35 16.52 8.08
C THR A 564 26.51 16.71 7.10
N MET A 565 26.53 16.00 5.98
CA MET A 565 27.52 16.15 4.93
C MET A 565 26.90 16.46 3.56
N GLN A 566 27.05 17.72 3.12
CA GLN A 566 26.89 18.07 1.72
C GLN A 566 27.89 17.29 0.86
N ALA A 567 27.41 16.31 0.09
CA ALA A 567 28.23 15.39 -0.72
C ALA A 567 28.69 15.98 -2.07
N PHE A 568 28.07 17.06 -2.54
CA PHE A 568 28.36 17.69 -3.82
C PHE A 568 28.28 19.21 -3.71
N ASP A 569 29.30 19.91 -4.21
CA ASP A 569 29.31 21.36 -4.41
C ASP A 569 29.05 21.64 -5.90
N ASP A 570 27.94 22.30 -6.26
CA ASP A 570 27.58 22.56 -7.66
C ASP A 570 28.41 23.69 -8.32
N VAL A 571 29.73 23.55 -8.25
CA VAL A 571 30.74 24.46 -8.79
C VAL A 571 31.56 23.75 -9.85
N LEU A 572 31.98 24.49 -10.87
CA LEU A 572 32.88 23.98 -11.89
C LEU A 572 34.31 23.90 -11.37
N TYR A 573 35.07 22.91 -11.83
CA TYR A 573 36.52 22.87 -11.67
C TYR A 573 37.13 24.20 -12.16
N PRO A 574 38.01 24.85 -11.38
CA PRO A 574 38.26 26.27 -11.52
C PRO A 574 39.35 26.59 -12.56
N LEU A 575 40.06 25.57 -13.05
CA LEU A 575 41.13 25.71 -14.03
C LEU A 575 40.70 25.16 -15.38
N ALA A 576 41.13 25.80 -16.46
CA ALA A 576 40.93 25.27 -17.80
C ALA A 576 41.72 23.95 -17.93
N PRO A 577 41.14 22.90 -18.52
CA PRO A 577 41.85 21.65 -18.72
C PRO A 577 43.08 21.87 -19.60
N GLY A 578 44.24 21.43 -19.12
CA GLY A 578 45.50 21.52 -19.86
C GLY A 578 45.50 20.62 -21.11
N PRO A 579 46.36 20.90 -22.11
CA PRO A 579 46.48 20.08 -23.32
C PRO A 579 46.91 18.63 -23.04
N ASP A 580 47.49 18.36 -21.88
CA ASP A 580 47.98 17.06 -21.44
C ASP A 580 46.98 16.31 -20.51
N LEU A 581 45.72 16.74 -20.42
CA LEU A 581 44.68 16.06 -19.64
C LEU A 581 44.49 14.62 -20.13
N ALA A 582 44.43 13.67 -19.21
CA ALA A 582 44.13 12.28 -19.50
C ALA A 582 42.73 11.90 -19.01
N VAL A 583 41.99 11.14 -19.82
CA VAL A 583 40.70 10.52 -19.45
C VAL A 583 40.79 9.00 -19.67
N SER A 584 40.17 8.22 -18.79
CA SER A 584 40.14 6.75 -18.88
C SER A 584 38.79 6.19 -18.43
N PRO A 585 38.02 5.54 -19.33
CA PRO A 585 36.80 4.83 -18.98
C PRO A 585 37.10 3.42 -18.42
N GLU A 586 36.35 3.00 -17.39
CA GLU A 586 36.47 1.70 -16.72
C GLU A 586 35.12 0.97 -16.61
N PHE A 587 35.10 -0.34 -16.89
CA PHE A 587 33.96 -1.23 -16.62
C PHE A 587 34.33 -2.29 -15.57
N SER A 588 33.33 -2.80 -14.85
CA SER A 588 33.48 -3.94 -13.95
C SER A 588 32.90 -5.19 -14.59
N THR A 589 33.75 -6.14 -14.98
CA THR A 589 33.34 -7.40 -15.61
C THR A 589 34.07 -8.57 -14.97
N SER A 590 33.35 -9.57 -14.47
CA SER A 590 33.94 -10.85 -14.08
C SER A 590 33.99 -11.79 -15.28
N VAL A 591 35.16 -12.39 -15.50
CA VAL A 591 35.40 -13.35 -16.59
C VAL A 591 35.77 -14.69 -15.96
N ALA A 592 34.92 -15.70 -16.19
CA ALA A 592 35.16 -17.07 -15.74
C ALA A 592 35.50 -17.94 -16.95
N LEU A 593 36.68 -18.54 -16.94
CA LEU A 593 37.14 -19.45 -17.99
C LEU A 593 36.79 -20.89 -17.59
N THR A 594 35.96 -21.55 -18.39
CA THR A 594 35.53 -22.93 -18.13
C THR A 594 36.63 -23.92 -18.52
N ALA A 595 36.62 -25.11 -17.94
CA ALA A 595 37.63 -26.15 -18.21
C ALA A 595 37.71 -26.60 -19.69
N SER A 596 36.67 -26.33 -20.48
CA SER A 596 36.63 -26.56 -21.93
C SER A 596 37.26 -25.43 -22.77
N GLY A 597 37.75 -24.36 -22.13
CA GLY A 597 38.37 -23.21 -22.79
C GLY A 597 37.39 -22.11 -23.19
N PHE A 598 36.09 -22.24 -22.89
CA PHE A 598 35.09 -21.19 -23.16
C PHE A 598 35.02 -20.17 -22.02
N GLU A 599 34.84 -18.90 -22.35
CA GLU A 599 34.66 -17.81 -21.38
C GLU A 599 33.18 -17.48 -21.14
N ARG A 600 32.83 -17.31 -19.87
CA ARG A 600 31.57 -16.69 -19.45
C ARG A 600 31.89 -15.34 -18.83
N ARG A 601 31.25 -14.28 -19.33
CA ARG A 601 31.46 -12.89 -18.90
C ARG A 601 30.19 -12.39 -18.21
N ASN A 602 30.34 -11.75 -17.06
CA ASN A 602 29.24 -11.11 -16.34
C ASN A 602 29.62 -9.65 -16.06
N SER A 603 28.90 -8.71 -16.69
CA SER A 603 29.12 -7.28 -16.46
C SER A 603 28.40 -6.87 -15.17
N HIS A 604 29.14 -6.37 -14.20
CA HIS A 604 28.57 -5.87 -12.95
C HIS A 604 28.04 -4.45 -13.10
N TRP A 605 28.56 -3.67 -14.05
CA TRP A 605 28.11 -2.31 -14.35
C TRP A 605 27.57 -2.23 -15.78
N SER A 606 26.44 -1.54 -15.94
CA SER A 606 25.84 -1.23 -17.25
C SER A 606 26.52 -0.05 -17.95
N ASP A 607 27.09 0.88 -17.18
CA ASP A 607 27.79 2.06 -17.69
C ASP A 607 29.28 2.01 -17.31
N ALA A 608 30.11 2.79 -18.02
CA ALA A 608 31.50 3.02 -17.67
C ALA A 608 31.59 3.94 -16.43
N ARG A 609 32.75 3.98 -15.78
CA ARG A 609 33.11 5.01 -14.82
C ARG A 609 34.37 5.71 -15.30
N LEU A 610 34.33 7.04 -15.39
CA LEU A 610 35.44 7.84 -15.89
C LEU A 610 36.44 8.18 -14.78
N ARG A 611 37.72 8.14 -15.13
CA ARG A 611 38.85 8.67 -14.36
C ARG A 611 39.53 9.76 -15.16
N TYR A 612 39.94 10.83 -14.50
CA TYR A 612 40.66 11.93 -15.10
C TYR A 612 41.97 12.20 -14.37
N ASP A 613 42.98 12.69 -15.07
CA ASP A 613 44.12 13.37 -14.46
C ASP A 613 44.20 14.79 -15.02
N VAL A 614 43.92 15.76 -14.15
CA VAL A 614 43.88 17.20 -14.49
C VAL A 614 45.12 17.96 -14.02
N GLY A 615 46.11 17.26 -13.45
CA GLY A 615 47.37 17.85 -12.99
C GLY A 615 48.30 18.31 -14.11
N PRO A 616 48.50 17.50 -15.19
CA PRO A 616 49.40 17.85 -16.28
C PRO A 616 49.09 19.22 -16.89
N GLY A 617 50.06 20.14 -16.81
CA GLY A 617 49.97 21.49 -17.39
C GLY A 617 49.78 22.62 -16.40
N ILE A 618 49.50 22.34 -15.12
CA ILE A 618 49.41 23.36 -14.06
C ILE A 618 50.82 23.77 -13.63
N ARG A 619 51.23 25.00 -13.97
CA ARG A 619 52.63 25.44 -13.82
C ARG A 619 52.84 26.76 -13.09
N SER A 620 51.81 27.58 -12.96
CA SER A 620 51.92 28.89 -12.30
C SER A 620 51.57 28.81 -10.81
N GLU A 621 52.22 29.65 -9.99
CA GLU A 621 51.90 29.77 -8.56
C GLU A 621 50.44 30.18 -8.32
N ALA A 622 49.89 31.02 -9.21
CA ALA A 622 48.49 31.45 -9.14
C ALA A 622 47.51 30.28 -9.34
N GLU A 623 47.73 29.43 -10.35
CA GLU A 623 46.87 28.26 -10.61
C GLU A 623 47.00 27.22 -9.48
N LEU A 624 48.20 27.02 -8.93
CA LEU A 624 48.42 26.13 -7.78
C LEU A 624 47.69 26.65 -6.52
N GLY A 625 47.69 27.96 -6.30
CA GLY A 625 46.92 28.58 -5.22
C GLY A 625 45.42 28.33 -5.36
N VAL A 626 44.87 28.53 -6.57
CA VAL A 626 43.47 28.25 -6.90
C VAL A 626 43.14 26.76 -6.68
N LEU A 627 44.00 25.84 -7.13
CA LEU A 627 43.80 24.40 -6.95
C LEU A 627 43.83 24.01 -5.47
N LEU A 628 44.78 24.53 -4.69
CA LEU A 628 44.89 24.21 -3.27
C LEU A 628 43.69 24.72 -2.47
N GLU A 629 43.22 25.93 -2.76
CA GLU A 629 41.99 26.47 -2.18
C GLU A 629 40.78 25.61 -2.56
N PHE A 630 40.68 25.23 -3.85
CA PHE A 630 39.60 24.39 -4.35
C PHE A 630 39.59 23.00 -3.69
N PHE A 631 40.75 22.37 -3.54
CA PHE A 631 40.91 21.07 -2.88
C PHE A 631 40.51 21.11 -1.40
N ARG A 632 40.95 22.15 -0.68
CA ARG A 632 40.60 22.32 0.74
C ARG A 632 39.12 22.58 0.96
N ALA A 633 38.49 23.37 0.10
CA ALA A 633 37.06 23.63 0.15
C ALA A 633 36.22 22.36 -0.05
N ARG A 634 36.69 21.43 -0.89
CA ARG A 634 36.08 20.10 -1.13
C ARG A 634 36.41 19.04 -0.07
N ARG A 635 37.35 19.33 0.84
CA ARG A 635 37.84 18.40 1.88
C ARG A 635 38.37 17.08 1.29
N GLY A 636 39.19 17.18 0.24
CA GLY A 636 39.75 15.99 -0.43
C GLY A 636 38.69 15.23 -1.23
N ALA A 637 38.58 13.92 -1.02
CA ALA A 637 37.64 13.06 -1.73
C ALA A 637 36.19 13.17 -1.23
N ALA A 638 35.95 13.97 -0.18
CA ALA A 638 34.65 14.03 0.48
C ALA A 638 33.56 14.66 -0.40
N ARG A 639 33.82 15.80 -1.05
CA ARG A 639 32.80 16.53 -1.83
C ARG A 639 33.05 16.49 -3.33
N GLY A 640 32.01 16.16 -4.08
CA GLY A 640 32.02 16.22 -5.54
C GLY A 640 31.87 17.64 -6.10
N PHE A 641 32.15 17.80 -7.38
CA PHE A 641 32.03 19.04 -8.16
C PHE A 641 31.91 18.71 -9.66
N ARG A 642 31.63 19.72 -10.50
CA ARG A 642 31.50 19.56 -11.95
C ARG A 642 32.84 19.66 -12.67
N LEU A 643 33.09 18.76 -13.61
CA LEU A 643 34.21 18.84 -14.56
C LEU A 643 33.68 19.01 -15.98
N ALA A 644 34.14 20.05 -16.68
CA ALA A 644 33.92 20.18 -18.12
C ALA A 644 34.88 19.23 -18.85
N ASP A 645 34.40 18.05 -19.24
CA ASP A 645 35.17 17.09 -20.04
C ASP A 645 35.44 17.69 -21.43
N PRO A 646 36.71 17.88 -21.86
CA PRO A 646 37.00 18.45 -23.18
C PRO A 646 36.73 17.46 -24.32
N PHE A 647 36.66 16.16 -24.02
CA PHE A 647 36.47 15.11 -25.01
C PHE A 647 35.02 14.71 -25.18
N ASP A 648 34.17 14.91 -24.17
CA ASP A 648 32.80 14.42 -24.20
C ASP A 648 31.84 15.27 -23.33
N PHE A 649 31.26 16.30 -23.95
CA PHE A 649 30.42 17.29 -23.25
C PHE A 649 29.15 17.69 -24.01
N SER A 650 28.85 17.03 -25.13
CA SER A 650 27.71 17.38 -25.99
C SER A 650 26.82 16.18 -26.28
N SER A 651 25.51 16.40 -26.37
CA SER A 651 24.53 15.45 -26.91
C SER A 651 24.79 15.11 -28.38
N ASN A 652 25.40 16.02 -29.15
CA ASN A 652 25.72 15.80 -30.55
C ASN A 652 27.13 15.24 -30.70
N SER A 653 27.24 13.97 -31.10
CA SER A 653 28.52 13.26 -31.16
C SER A 653 29.25 13.36 -29.82
N GLN A 654 30.50 13.83 -29.76
CA GLN A 654 31.24 14.03 -28.51
C GLN A 654 31.32 15.51 -28.11
N THR A 655 31.59 16.38 -29.10
CA THR A 655 31.88 17.82 -28.90
C THR A 655 31.11 18.71 -29.88
N GLY A 656 30.11 18.17 -30.57
CA GLY A 656 29.35 18.88 -31.61
C GLY A 656 28.42 19.95 -31.02
N THR A 657 27.87 20.81 -31.88
CA THR A 657 26.83 21.76 -31.46
C THR A 657 25.55 20.99 -31.16
N ALA A 658 25.01 21.15 -29.94
CA ALA A 658 23.76 20.54 -29.53
C ALA A 658 22.59 21.00 -30.42
N ALA A 659 21.74 20.06 -30.83
CA ALA A 659 20.54 20.31 -31.61
C ALA A 659 19.33 19.54 -31.02
N PRO A 660 18.09 20.03 -31.19
CA PRO A 660 16.91 19.43 -30.56
C PRO A 660 16.68 17.95 -30.88
N GLY A 661 17.22 17.48 -32.01
CA GLY A 661 17.08 16.10 -32.49
C GLY A 661 18.19 15.13 -32.08
N ASP A 662 19.13 15.51 -31.19
CA ASP A 662 20.34 14.71 -30.94
C ASP A 662 20.06 13.36 -30.26
N GLN A 663 19.60 13.37 -29.01
CA GLN A 663 19.46 12.18 -28.18
C GLN A 663 17.98 11.84 -27.98
N LEU A 664 17.61 10.58 -28.25
CA LEU A 664 16.28 10.06 -27.95
C LEU A 664 16.17 9.82 -26.45
N LEU A 665 15.30 10.56 -25.77
CA LEU A 665 15.02 10.41 -24.35
C LEU A 665 13.96 9.34 -24.07
N GLY A 666 13.01 9.17 -24.98
CA GLY A 666 11.92 8.21 -24.86
C GLY A 666 10.92 8.32 -26.00
N LEU A 667 9.95 7.42 -26.01
CA LEU A 667 8.77 7.50 -26.87
C LEU A 667 7.59 7.95 -26.01
N GLY A 668 6.72 8.77 -26.59
CA GLY A 668 5.43 9.08 -26.01
C GLY A 668 4.56 7.84 -25.91
N ASP A 669 3.81 7.76 -24.82
CA ASP A 669 2.79 6.76 -24.54
C ASP A 669 1.42 7.41 -24.27
N GLY A 670 1.31 8.74 -24.40
CA GLY A 670 0.11 9.50 -24.05
C GLY A 670 -0.06 9.77 -22.55
N GLU A 671 0.88 9.34 -21.70
CA GLU A 671 0.74 9.37 -20.24
C GLU A 671 1.95 9.96 -19.50
N THR A 672 3.16 9.56 -19.88
CA THR A 672 4.44 9.97 -19.29
C THR A 672 4.79 11.40 -19.70
N VAL A 673 5.18 12.24 -18.73
CA VAL A 673 5.63 13.62 -18.98
C VAL A 673 7.09 13.88 -18.59
N SER A 674 7.67 13.04 -17.74
CA SER A 674 9.07 13.19 -17.30
C SER A 674 10.03 12.27 -18.04
N PHE A 675 11.10 12.85 -18.60
CA PHE A 675 12.11 12.16 -19.40
C PHE A 675 13.52 12.49 -18.88
N GLN A 676 14.31 11.45 -18.57
CA GLN A 676 15.69 11.59 -18.13
C GLN A 676 16.59 11.99 -19.31
N LEU A 677 17.33 13.08 -19.18
CA LEU A 677 18.41 13.40 -20.10
C LEU A 677 19.43 12.26 -20.09
N ARG A 678 19.73 11.75 -21.27
CA ARG A 678 20.62 10.61 -21.45
C ARG A 678 21.41 10.74 -22.73
N LYS A 679 22.58 10.11 -22.75
CA LYS A 679 23.44 10.01 -23.91
C LYS A 679 23.72 8.55 -24.24
N SER A 680 23.50 8.18 -25.50
CA SER A 680 23.77 6.84 -26.02
C SER A 680 25.14 6.77 -26.70
N TYR A 681 25.92 5.74 -26.37
CA TYR A 681 27.18 5.39 -27.03
C TYR A 681 27.00 4.09 -27.83
N GLY A 682 27.24 4.20 -29.14
CA GLY A 682 26.99 3.14 -30.12
C GLY A 682 25.65 3.32 -30.84
N SER A 683 25.58 2.76 -32.05
CA SER A 683 24.41 2.85 -32.94
C SER A 683 23.67 1.50 -33.10
N GLY A 684 23.94 0.55 -32.20
CA GLY A 684 23.36 -0.80 -32.22
C GLY A 684 22.01 -0.88 -31.52
N VAL A 685 21.47 -2.10 -31.45
CA VAL A 685 20.17 -2.40 -30.78
C VAL A 685 20.23 -2.34 -29.26
N ASP A 686 21.44 -2.32 -28.69
CA ASP A 686 21.69 -2.24 -27.24
C ASP A 686 22.87 -1.28 -26.99
N PRO A 687 22.65 0.05 -27.15
CA PRO A 687 23.70 1.03 -26.92
C PRO A 687 23.99 1.17 -25.42
N GLN A 688 25.22 1.53 -25.07
CA GLN A 688 25.51 1.97 -23.71
C GLN A 688 24.79 3.30 -23.48
N VAL A 689 23.94 3.39 -22.45
CA VAL A 689 23.20 4.60 -22.13
C VAL A 689 23.72 5.19 -20.82
N ARG A 690 24.14 6.46 -20.88
CA ARG A 690 24.58 7.24 -19.73
C ARG A 690 23.51 8.25 -19.33
N PRO A 691 22.95 8.18 -18.10
CA PRO A 691 22.15 9.26 -17.54
C PRO A 691 22.99 10.54 -17.38
N ILE A 692 22.40 11.69 -17.70
CA ILE A 692 23.07 12.99 -17.66
C ILE A 692 22.45 13.83 -16.55
N THR A 693 23.13 13.89 -15.40
CA THR A 693 22.62 14.54 -14.19
C THR A 693 22.99 16.02 -14.05
N ARG A 694 24.06 16.44 -14.73
CA ARG A 694 24.61 17.81 -14.67
C ARG A 694 24.62 18.48 -16.06
N PRO A 695 23.46 18.71 -16.69
CA PRO A 695 23.40 19.45 -17.95
C PRO A 695 23.69 20.94 -17.75
N ARG A 696 24.22 21.59 -18.79
CA ARG A 696 24.32 23.05 -18.84
C ARG A 696 22.95 23.60 -19.24
N LEU A 697 22.16 24.04 -18.27
CA LEU A 697 20.74 24.40 -18.44
C LEU A 697 20.43 25.27 -19.67
N ALA A 698 21.24 26.31 -19.92
CA ALA A 698 21.04 27.23 -21.05
C ALA A 698 21.24 26.60 -22.44
N SER A 699 21.76 25.38 -22.52
CA SER A 699 21.98 24.66 -23.78
C SER A 699 20.92 23.62 -24.09
N ILE A 700 20.00 23.35 -23.15
CA ILE A 700 18.96 22.34 -23.32
C ILE A 700 17.97 22.80 -24.38
N THR A 701 17.73 21.95 -25.36
CA THR A 701 16.71 22.10 -26.40
C THR A 701 15.95 20.79 -26.50
N ILE A 702 14.62 20.84 -26.48
CA ILE A 702 13.75 19.66 -26.51
C ILE A 702 12.97 19.66 -27.82
N SER A 703 12.76 18.49 -28.41
CA SER A 703 11.82 18.31 -29.51
C SER A 703 10.92 17.09 -29.29
N ILE A 704 9.70 17.19 -29.81
CA ILE A 704 8.73 16.10 -29.90
C ILE A 704 8.51 15.87 -31.39
N ASP A 705 8.78 14.66 -31.88
CA ASP A 705 8.80 14.34 -33.32
C ASP A 705 9.61 15.35 -34.14
N TYR A 706 10.81 15.70 -33.63
CA TYR A 706 11.73 16.66 -34.24
C TYR A 706 11.18 18.11 -34.33
N VAL A 707 10.02 18.40 -33.76
CA VAL A 707 9.48 19.76 -33.61
C VAL A 707 9.94 20.32 -32.27
N GLN A 708 10.75 21.37 -32.30
CA GLN A 708 11.28 21.99 -31.09
C GLN A 708 10.15 22.62 -30.25
N THR A 709 10.19 22.39 -28.94
CA THR A 709 9.26 22.99 -27.98
C THR A 709 10.02 23.68 -26.84
N SER A 710 9.41 24.73 -26.29
CA SER A 710 9.83 25.40 -25.06
C SER A 710 8.93 25.06 -23.87
N ASP A 711 7.95 24.18 -24.07
CA ASP A 711 6.93 23.83 -23.08
C ASP A 711 7.39 22.69 -22.18
N TRP A 712 8.44 22.98 -21.41
CA TRP A 712 9.08 22.03 -20.51
C TRP A 712 9.74 22.76 -19.34
N THR A 713 9.96 22.01 -18.26
CA THR A 713 10.71 22.46 -17.09
C THR A 713 11.85 21.50 -16.77
N TYR A 714 12.89 22.01 -16.12
CA TYR A 714 14.01 21.21 -15.64
C TYR A 714 13.83 20.91 -14.15
N ALA A 715 14.02 19.65 -13.79
CA ALA A 715 14.20 19.21 -12.41
C ALA A 715 15.63 18.69 -12.20
N ASP A 716 16.13 18.82 -10.98
CA ASP A 716 17.48 18.40 -10.60
C ASP A 716 17.77 16.94 -11.00
N GLY A 717 19.04 16.64 -11.27
CA GLY A 717 19.44 15.30 -11.68
C GLY A 717 19.17 14.98 -13.16
N GLY A 718 18.79 15.98 -13.97
CA GLY A 718 18.68 15.78 -15.42
C GLY A 718 17.30 15.40 -15.92
N TRP A 719 16.25 15.65 -15.13
CA TRP A 719 14.88 15.35 -15.52
C TRP A 719 14.25 16.51 -16.29
N ILE A 720 13.60 16.21 -17.40
CA ILE A 720 12.79 17.15 -18.19
C ILE A 720 11.33 16.76 -18.03
N THR A 721 10.51 17.69 -17.54
CA THR A 721 9.06 17.47 -17.43
C THR A 721 8.36 18.34 -18.45
N LEU A 722 7.65 17.71 -19.37
CA LEU A 722 6.79 18.35 -20.36
C LEU A 722 5.45 18.78 -19.72
N SER A 723 4.83 19.83 -20.26
CA SER A 723 3.53 20.29 -19.74
C SER A 723 2.37 19.38 -20.16
N GLU A 724 2.50 18.69 -21.30
CA GLU A 724 1.51 17.72 -21.81
C GLU A 724 2.23 16.40 -22.18
N PRO A 725 1.56 15.25 -22.00
CA PRO A 725 2.13 13.96 -22.40
C PRO A 725 2.29 13.90 -23.92
N PRO A 726 3.47 13.47 -24.44
CA PRO A 726 3.65 13.31 -25.87
C PRO A 726 2.70 12.23 -26.44
N PRO A 727 2.20 12.40 -27.68
CA PRO A 727 1.38 11.40 -28.34
C PRO A 727 2.05 10.02 -28.41
N GLU A 728 1.24 8.96 -28.45
CA GLU A 728 1.74 7.60 -28.59
C GLU A 728 2.68 7.45 -29.80
N GLY A 729 3.88 6.94 -29.55
CA GLY A 729 4.93 6.75 -30.54
C GLY A 729 5.76 7.99 -30.88
N ALA A 730 5.42 9.17 -30.36
CA ALA A 730 6.16 10.40 -30.64
C ALA A 730 7.57 10.36 -30.03
N GLU A 731 8.60 10.72 -30.80
CA GLU A 731 9.98 10.73 -30.31
C GLU A 731 10.23 11.97 -29.45
N VAL A 732 10.48 11.79 -28.14
CA VAL A 732 10.98 12.85 -27.27
C VAL A 732 12.49 12.88 -27.34
N ARG A 733 13.03 13.99 -27.85
CA ARG A 733 14.47 14.17 -28.08
C ARG A 733 15.00 15.42 -27.40
N ALA A 734 16.29 15.39 -27.09
CA ALA A 734 16.98 16.56 -26.55
C ALA A 734 18.38 16.76 -27.11
N GLY A 735 18.73 18.02 -27.32
CA GLY A 735 20.09 18.51 -27.46
C GLY A 735 20.52 19.28 -26.20
N PHE A 736 21.71 19.01 -25.68
CA PHE A 736 22.26 19.65 -24.49
C PHE A 736 23.78 19.51 -24.43
N LEU A 737 24.42 20.46 -23.76
CA LEU A 737 25.79 20.30 -23.25
C LEU A 737 25.73 19.83 -21.79
N PHE A 738 26.75 19.15 -21.31
CA PHE A 738 26.80 18.64 -19.95
C PHE A 738 28.20 18.70 -19.34
N ASP A 739 28.25 18.65 -18.01
CA ASP A 739 29.48 18.49 -17.24
C ASP A 739 29.44 17.12 -16.53
N VAL A 740 30.61 16.60 -16.14
CA VAL A 740 30.74 15.30 -15.48
C VAL A 740 30.85 15.51 -13.97
N PRO A 741 29.98 14.89 -13.14
CA PRO A 741 30.13 14.94 -11.69
C PRO A 741 31.33 14.10 -11.27
N VAL A 742 32.33 14.74 -10.66
CA VAL A 742 33.57 14.08 -10.22
C VAL A 742 33.89 14.47 -8.77
N ARG A 743 34.80 13.72 -8.15
CA ARG A 743 35.51 14.14 -6.93
C ARG A 743 37.00 13.92 -7.10
N PHE A 744 37.80 14.51 -6.21
CA PHE A 744 39.18 14.07 -6.04
C PHE A 744 39.23 12.57 -5.72
N ALA A 745 40.15 11.84 -6.36
CA ALA A 745 40.32 10.42 -6.13
C ALA A 745 40.96 10.14 -4.76
N GLU A 746 41.73 11.10 -4.24
CA GLU A 746 42.58 10.99 -3.05
C GLU A 746 42.32 12.12 -2.05
N ASP A 747 42.57 11.86 -0.76
CA ASP A 747 42.50 12.86 0.32
C ASP A 747 43.80 13.66 0.51
N ARG A 748 44.77 13.46 -0.38
CA ARG A 748 46.04 14.20 -0.42
C ARG A 748 46.24 14.84 -1.79
N LEU A 749 46.77 16.06 -1.80
CA LEU A 749 47.19 16.77 -2.99
C LEU A 749 48.69 17.10 -2.90
N ASP A 750 49.47 16.58 -3.84
CA ASP A 750 50.92 16.78 -3.90
C ASP A 750 51.25 17.95 -4.83
N ILE A 751 51.86 19.02 -4.29
CA ILE A 751 52.30 20.22 -5.02
C ILE A 751 53.79 20.45 -4.74
N SER A 752 54.59 20.67 -5.79
CA SER A 752 56.01 20.98 -5.68
C SER A 752 56.33 22.33 -6.33
N ALA A 753 57.30 23.06 -5.77
CA ALA A 753 57.83 24.29 -6.37
C ALA A 753 59.20 24.00 -6.98
N SER A 754 59.40 24.31 -8.27
CA SER A 754 60.65 24.03 -8.97
C SER A 754 61.55 25.28 -9.09
N ASN A 755 61.01 26.52 -9.09
CA ASN A 755 61.74 27.81 -9.00
C ASN A 755 60.81 28.98 -8.54
N PHE A 756 61.37 30.18 -8.26
CA PHE A 756 60.69 31.37 -7.66
C PHE A 756 59.39 31.88 -8.33
N ALA A 757 58.98 31.33 -9.49
CA ALA A 757 57.74 31.66 -10.19
C ALA A 757 57.09 30.45 -10.90
N ALA A 758 57.58 29.23 -10.65
CA ALA A 758 57.11 28.01 -11.30
C ALA A 758 56.98 26.88 -10.28
N GLY A 759 55.78 26.31 -10.18
CA GLY A 759 55.51 25.07 -9.45
C GLY A 759 54.83 24.06 -10.36
N GLU A 760 54.57 22.86 -9.89
CA GLU A 760 53.82 21.85 -10.62
C GLU A 760 52.93 21.04 -9.69
N ALA A 761 51.79 20.60 -10.21
CA ALA A 761 50.97 19.53 -9.65
C ALA A 761 51.09 18.34 -10.60
N PRO A 762 52.01 17.37 -10.34
CA PRO A 762 52.33 16.33 -11.31
C PRO A 762 51.14 15.46 -11.71
N SER A 763 50.21 15.24 -10.77
CA SER A 763 48.98 14.49 -10.97
C SER A 763 47.91 15.03 -10.04
N VAL A 764 46.69 15.16 -10.56
CA VAL A 764 45.49 15.53 -9.81
C VAL A 764 44.39 14.56 -10.26
N PRO A 765 44.36 13.35 -9.68
CA PRO A 765 43.43 12.32 -10.11
C PRO A 765 42.00 12.65 -9.65
N LEU A 766 41.06 12.65 -10.59
CA LEU A 766 39.64 12.77 -10.35
C LEU A 766 38.92 11.48 -10.75
N ILE A 767 37.83 11.17 -10.05
CA ILE A 767 37.00 10.02 -10.36
C ILE A 767 35.54 10.43 -10.43
N GLU A 768 34.84 9.94 -11.45
CA GLU A 768 33.41 10.16 -11.63
C GLU A 768 32.59 9.62 -10.45
N ILE A 769 31.56 10.38 -10.08
CA ILE A 769 30.54 10.03 -9.11
C ILE A 769 29.31 9.53 -9.88
N ARG A 770 28.75 8.40 -9.45
CA ARG A 770 27.43 7.97 -9.92
C ARG A 770 26.39 8.55 -8.99
N GLU A 771 25.64 9.53 -9.50
CA GLU A 771 24.49 10.09 -8.80
C GLU A 771 23.28 9.16 -9.03
N ALA A 772 22.45 8.96 -8.01
CA ALA A 772 21.22 8.19 -8.18
C ALA A 772 20.24 8.99 -9.04
N THR A 773 19.64 8.34 -10.04
CA THR A 773 18.63 8.89 -10.95
C THR A 773 17.34 8.09 -10.88
#